data_AF-A0A6C2U012-F1
#
_entry.id   AF-A0A6C2U012-F1
#
_cell.length_a   1.000
_cell.length_b   1.000
_cell.length_c   1.000
_cell.angle_alpha   90.00
_cell.angle_beta   90.00
_cell.angle_gamma   90.00
#
_symmetry.space_group_name_H-M   'P 1'
#
loop_
_entity.id
_entity.type
_entity.pdbx_description
1 polymer ?
#
loop_
_entity_poly.entity_id
_entity_poly.type
_entity_poly.pdbx_seq_one_letter_code
_entity_poly.pdbx_strand_id
1 'polypeptide(L)'
;MMIKLLIRTLAVGLASACLATPPNIVLILADDLGYGDVGCYGSKLGTPEIDRMARGGLRATDCLVAANVCGPSRAALLTGRYPMRCGHPISRHPFPKYEQYGIASEEVTLAELLKSAGYRTKMVGKWHLGFHVDGSHPLDAGFDEYLGLYSNYSTQKDRADERTIYRNREVLEKNVPFEKVTKLYTDEIVEFIKQDHDEPFFVYFAHHIAHDPILPSSAFKGTSGKQGGGVFGDFVKELDSSVGQVLAAVEEAGIATNTLVVFMSDNGPARHGSANPLRGGKYVTMEGGHRVPAIFSWPGHIPAGQVSDAMISSLDLLPLFCHVAGAELPKDRTLDGKNIIDLLTGKTTQSPHQYFYYYNGVNLQGVRNEQWKIHLPRTTADQPYWAKNGGGPRKPYLTLQEPLLFDLDADVGEEKNVLSTHPEVAAELMKEAERTRAELGDVDVAGSDQRPHGLVNPQDKGEGSVLNQVTAAAVAVAQPKQIRVACVGDSITYGFGIENRAKESYPAQLQTLLGDPYVVGNFGKNGATVLKKGHAPYWRAPQYKAALKFNPDVVVIKLGTNDTRPGNIGKNKAEFVPNYVELIRSFQRLDRKPTVWICYSSPIYSPHKEMTDAVLKNDIIPLVTEVSEQAGVKVIDLNTVLSNRSELFPDGLHPGPEGAGIIAKTVATVITRQVKK
;
A
#
# COMPACT_ATOMS: atom_id res chain seq x y z
N MET A 1 38.66 79.26 -9.95
CA MET A 1 37.31 79.55 -9.38
C MET A 1 36.47 78.29 -9.54
N MET A 2 36.21 77.56 -8.45
CA MET A 2 34.91 77.55 -7.74
C MET A 2 33.82 76.87 -8.59
N ILE A 3 33.09 75.83 -8.21
CA ILE A 3 32.72 75.25 -6.91
C ILE A 3 32.16 73.83 -7.18
N LYS A 4 32.34 72.96 -6.17
CA LYS A 4 31.67 71.69 -5.85
C LYS A 4 30.32 71.41 -6.53
N LEU A 5 30.12 70.17 -7.00
CA LEU A 5 28.89 69.43 -6.69
C LEU A 5 29.19 67.94 -6.46
N LEU A 6 29.08 67.55 -5.19
CA LEU A 6 29.11 66.19 -4.68
C LEU A 6 27.84 65.47 -5.14
N ILE A 7 27.96 64.41 -5.94
CA ILE A 7 26.93 63.36 -6.00
C ILE A 7 27.56 62.14 -5.34
N ARG A 8 27.30 62.01 -4.04
CA ARG A 8 27.43 60.74 -3.31
C ARG A 8 26.36 59.81 -3.85
N THR A 9 26.72 58.93 -4.77
CA THR A 9 25.87 57.79 -5.10
C THR A 9 25.90 56.86 -3.90
N LEU A 10 24.83 56.91 -3.10
CA LEU A 10 24.51 55.91 -2.11
C LEU A 10 24.23 54.61 -2.88
N ALA A 11 25.26 53.80 -3.10
CA ALA A 11 25.07 52.40 -3.41
C ALA A 11 24.54 51.76 -2.13
N VAL A 12 23.22 51.80 -1.97
CA VAL A 12 22.52 50.95 -1.01
C VAL A 12 22.84 49.54 -1.46
N GLY A 13 23.74 48.89 -0.72
CA GLY A 13 23.92 47.46 -0.78
C GLY A 13 22.59 46.83 -0.43
N LEU A 14 21.82 46.49 -1.45
CA LEU A 14 20.95 45.32 -1.39
C LEU A 14 21.91 44.15 -1.22
N ALA A 15 22.27 43.88 0.03
CA ALA A 15 22.53 42.51 0.42
C ALA A 15 21.23 41.78 0.06
N SER A 16 21.20 41.17 -1.13
CA SER A 16 20.38 39.98 -1.32
C SER A 16 20.71 39.14 -0.10
N ALA A 17 19.73 38.99 0.80
CA ALA A 17 19.75 37.85 1.68
C ALA A 17 19.96 36.67 0.74
N CYS A 18 21.18 36.12 0.75
CA CYS A 18 21.47 34.89 0.06
C CYS A 18 20.44 33.93 0.66
N LEU A 19 19.38 33.61 -0.10
CA LEU A 19 18.46 32.56 0.28
C LEU A 19 19.37 31.39 0.60
N ALA A 20 19.40 30.98 1.87
CA ALA A 20 20.28 29.92 2.31
C ALA A 20 20.03 28.74 1.36
N THR A 21 21.06 28.37 0.60
CA THR A 21 20.98 27.26 -0.34
C THR A 21 20.43 26.06 0.42
N PRO A 22 19.41 25.37 -0.10
CA PRO A 22 18.91 24.16 0.53
C PRO A 22 20.07 23.18 0.79
N PRO A 23 20.07 22.45 1.91
CA PRO A 23 21.15 21.53 2.22
C PRO A 23 21.09 20.30 1.33
N ASN A 24 22.24 19.69 1.09
CA ASN A 24 22.29 18.32 0.57
C ASN A 24 21.79 17.35 1.64
N ILE A 25 21.23 16.22 1.21
CA ILE A 25 20.71 15.20 2.10
C ILE A 25 21.32 13.84 1.72
N VAL A 26 21.94 13.16 2.68
CA VAL A 26 22.48 11.81 2.51
C VAL A 26 21.85 10.89 3.55
N LEU A 27 21.02 9.96 3.08
CA LEU A 27 20.43 8.91 3.92
C LEU A 27 21.17 7.59 3.68
N ILE A 28 21.89 7.12 4.69
CA ILE A 28 22.54 5.80 4.74
C ILE A 28 21.61 4.84 5.49
N LEU A 29 21.10 3.84 4.78
CA LEU A 29 20.17 2.84 5.32
C LEU A 29 20.83 1.45 5.27
N ALA A 30 21.08 0.87 6.44
CA ALA A 30 21.53 -0.51 6.61
C ALA A 30 20.36 -1.51 6.50
N ASP A 31 20.68 -2.80 6.30
CA ASP A 31 19.71 -3.88 6.07
C ASP A 31 19.93 -4.98 7.12
N ASP A 32 18.95 -5.21 8.00
CA ASP A 32 19.04 -6.13 9.14
C ASP A 32 20.12 -5.79 10.18
N LEU A 33 20.60 -4.54 10.25
CA LEU A 33 21.51 -4.10 11.31
C LEU A 33 20.76 -3.94 12.64
N GLY A 34 21.21 -4.64 13.68
CA GLY A 34 20.56 -4.59 14.97
C GLY A 34 20.99 -3.40 15.83
N TYR A 35 20.12 -3.05 16.79
CA TYR A 35 20.36 -1.99 17.76
C TYR A 35 21.67 -2.18 18.51
N GLY A 36 21.96 -3.40 18.97
CA GLY A 36 23.16 -3.74 19.72
C GLY A 36 24.37 -4.10 18.86
N ASP A 37 24.37 -3.81 17.55
CA ASP A 37 25.49 -4.10 16.65
C ASP A 37 26.47 -2.92 16.51
N VAL A 38 26.04 -1.71 16.87
CA VAL A 38 26.81 -0.46 16.76
C VAL A 38 27.43 -0.08 18.12
N GLY A 39 28.68 0.36 18.12
CA GLY A 39 29.47 0.68 19.33
C GLY A 39 28.78 1.69 20.24
N CYS A 40 28.34 2.83 19.68
CA CYS A 40 27.58 3.85 20.40
C CYS A 40 26.18 3.39 20.85
N TYR A 41 25.74 2.17 20.53
CA TYR A 41 24.51 1.56 21.06
C TYR A 41 24.79 0.40 22.02
N GLY A 42 26.05 0.21 22.44
CA GLY A 42 26.45 -0.79 23.44
C GLY A 42 27.06 -2.07 22.86
N SER A 43 27.32 -2.10 21.55
CA SER A 43 28.07 -3.20 20.94
C SER A 43 29.51 -3.24 21.45
N LYS A 44 30.06 -4.46 21.56
CA LYS A 44 31.50 -4.66 21.78
C LYS A 44 32.30 -4.58 20.48
N LEU A 45 31.62 -4.59 19.35
CA LEU A 45 32.25 -4.35 18.06
C LEU A 45 32.58 -2.86 17.93
N GLY A 46 33.82 -2.53 17.60
CA GLY A 46 34.19 -1.16 17.30
C GLY A 46 33.64 -0.73 15.95
N THR A 47 32.81 0.31 15.94
CA THR A 47 32.30 1.03 14.77
C THR A 47 32.73 2.51 14.85
N PRO A 48 34.05 2.79 14.75
CA PRO A 48 34.60 4.12 15.03
C PRO A 48 34.02 5.24 14.17
N GLU A 49 33.65 4.97 12.92
CA GLU A 49 33.13 5.99 12.00
C GLU A 49 31.67 6.33 12.30
N ILE A 50 30.84 5.32 12.55
CA ILE A 50 29.45 5.52 13.00
C ILE A 50 29.44 6.20 14.38
N ASP A 51 30.34 5.79 15.28
CA ASP A 51 30.48 6.42 16.60
C ASP A 51 30.97 7.87 16.50
N ARG A 52 31.81 8.17 15.50
CA ARG A 52 32.26 9.54 15.20
C ARG A 52 31.10 10.39 14.72
N MET A 53 30.26 9.87 13.84
CA MET A 53 29.03 10.54 13.39
C MET A 53 28.10 10.85 14.57
N ALA A 54 27.91 9.89 15.48
CA ALA A 54 27.11 10.09 16.69
C ALA A 54 27.67 11.20 17.60
N ARG A 55 29.00 11.26 17.79
CA ARG A 55 29.65 12.33 18.56
C ARG A 55 29.53 13.70 17.87
N GLY A 56 29.46 13.74 16.54
CA GLY A 56 29.34 14.95 15.75
C GLY A 56 27.91 15.50 15.64
N GLY A 57 26.89 14.74 16.04
CA GLY A 57 25.49 15.12 15.89
C GLY A 57 24.60 14.60 17.01
N LEU A 58 23.42 14.09 16.64
CA LEU A 58 22.43 13.51 17.54
C LEU A 58 22.33 11.99 17.35
N ARG A 59 22.44 11.25 18.46
CA ARG A 59 22.14 9.81 18.54
C ARG A 59 20.74 9.63 19.14
N ALA A 60 19.79 9.13 18.35
CA ALA A 60 18.45 8.80 18.83
C ALA A 60 18.47 7.40 19.45
N THR A 61 18.07 7.29 20.71
CA THR A 61 17.96 5.99 21.38
C THR A 61 16.58 5.38 21.18
N ASP A 62 15.58 6.11 20.71
CA ASP A 62 14.22 5.61 20.52
C ASP A 62 13.65 5.92 19.13
N CYS A 63 14.29 5.36 18.10
CA CYS A 63 13.85 5.47 16.71
C CYS A 63 13.19 4.17 16.24
N LEU A 64 11.95 4.24 15.78
CA LEU A 64 11.11 3.12 15.38
C LEU A 64 10.88 3.08 13.86
N VAL A 65 10.99 1.89 13.26
CA VAL A 65 10.55 1.67 11.87
C VAL A 65 9.12 1.14 11.82
N ALA A 66 8.34 1.59 10.85
CA ALA A 66 6.91 1.25 10.72
C ALA A 66 6.62 -0.21 10.36
N ALA A 67 7.66 -1.01 10.08
CA ALA A 67 7.55 -2.44 9.86
C ALA A 67 8.79 -3.21 10.33
N ASN A 68 8.60 -4.47 10.69
CA ASN A 68 9.63 -5.39 11.16
C ASN A 68 10.34 -6.17 10.02
N VAL A 69 10.20 -5.71 8.77
CA VAL A 69 10.78 -6.32 7.57
C VAL A 69 11.06 -5.26 6.48
N CYS A 70 12.04 -5.55 5.63
CA CYS A 70 12.65 -4.60 4.70
C CYS A 70 11.66 -3.84 3.79
N GLY A 71 10.88 -4.54 2.95
CA GLY A 71 10.06 -3.90 1.91
C GLY A 71 9.05 -2.89 2.48
N PRO A 72 8.14 -3.32 3.38
CA PRO A 72 7.20 -2.46 4.07
C PRO A 72 7.86 -1.28 4.80
N SER A 73 9.01 -1.51 5.45
CA SER A 73 9.73 -0.44 6.14
C SER A 73 10.28 0.62 5.18
N ARG A 74 10.85 0.20 4.05
CA ARG A 74 11.37 1.08 2.99
C ARG A 74 10.25 1.87 2.31
N ALA A 75 9.11 1.23 2.03
CA ALA A 75 7.94 1.90 1.50
C ALA A 75 7.43 2.98 2.47
N ALA A 76 7.35 2.64 3.75
CA ALA A 76 6.89 3.56 4.79
C ALA A 76 7.85 4.75 4.98
N LEU A 77 9.15 4.50 4.98
CA LEU A 77 10.19 5.53 5.03
C LEU A 77 10.05 6.51 3.86
N LEU A 78 9.95 5.98 2.63
CA LEU A 78 9.89 6.81 1.43
C LEU A 78 8.58 7.58 1.29
N THR A 79 7.49 7.17 1.95
CA THR A 79 6.17 7.80 1.83
C THR A 79 5.72 8.53 3.09
N GLY A 80 6.47 8.45 4.19
CA GLY A 80 6.09 9.01 5.49
C GLY A 80 4.76 8.46 6.03
N ARG A 81 4.36 7.26 5.56
CA ARG A 81 3.05 6.65 5.78
C ARG A 81 3.21 5.20 6.23
N TYR A 82 2.38 4.73 7.16
CA TYR A 82 2.38 3.33 7.56
C TYR A 82 2.18 2.38 6.35
N PRO A 83 2.71 1.15 6.38
CA PRO A 83 2.56 0.17 5.31
C PRO A 83 1.10 -0.05 4.85
N MET A 84 0.15 0.06 5.77
CA MET A 84 -1.28 -0.05 5.50
C MET A 84 -1.81 1.12 4.67
N ARG A 85 -1.29 2.34 4.88
CA ARG A 85 -1.68 3.55 4.14
C ARG A 85 -1.00 3.62 2.77
N CYS A 86 0.26 3.22 2.68
CA CYS A 86 1.00 3.19 1.40
C CYS A 86 0.73 1.94 0.57
N GLY A 87 -0.07 1.00 1.08
CA GLY A 87 -0.47 -0.21 0.37
C GLY A 87 0.68 -1.22 0.23
N HIS A 88 1.67 -1.16 1.11
CA HIS A 88 2.82 -2.06 1.11
C HIS A 88 2.97 -2.93 2.40
N PRO A 89 1.92 -3.62 2.92
CA PRO A 89 1.97 -4.29 4.24
C PRO A 89 2.91 -5.49 4.38
N ILE A 90 3.27 -6.18 3.28
CA ILE A 90 4.16 -7.34 3.32
C ILE A 90 5.37 -7.19 2.41
N SER A 91 6.46 -7.91 2.70
CA SER A 91 7.60 -7.99 1.79
C SER A 91 7.26 -8.83 0.56
N ARG A 92 7.88 -8.48 -0.57
CA ARG A 92 7.84 -9.34 -1.77
C ARG A 92 8.42 -10.70 -1.47
N HIS A 93 7.87 -11.73 -2.10
CA HIS A 93 8.36 -13.09 -2.00
C HIS A 93 8.23 -13.78 -3.36
N PRO A 94 9.12 -14.72 -3.72
CA PRO A 94 9.02 -15.49 -4.97
C PRO A 94 7.79 -16.42 -5.05
N PHE A 95 6.84 -16.35 -4.11
CA PHE A 95 5.55 -17.02 -4.31
C PHE A 95 4.76 -16.21 -5.34
N PRO A 96 4.16 -16.82 -6.38
CA PRO A 96 3.53 -16.08 -7.48
C PRO A 96 2.55 -14.97 -7.05
N LYS A 97 1.80 -15.19 -5.96
CA LYS A 97 0.86 -14.20 -5.39
C LYS A 97 1.52 -12.96 -4.76
N TYR A 98 2.83 -12.98 -4.51
CA TYR A 98 3.63 -11.92 -3.90
C TYR A 98 4.71 -11.38 -4.84
N GLU A 99 4.74 -11.87 -6.09
CA GLU A 99 5.75 -11.53 -7.09
C GLU A 99 5.37 -10.25 -7.85
N GLN A 100 4.10 -10.08 -8.23
CA GLN A 100 3.60 -8.92 -8.99
C GLN A 100 3.11 -7.77 -8.09
N TYR A 101 3.93 -7.42 -7.10
CA TYR A 101 3.56 -6.45 -6.07
C TYR A 101 4.72 -5.46 -5.83
N GLY A 102 4.40 -4.17 -5.76
CA GLY A 102 5.36 -3.06 -5.67
C GLY A 102 4.78 -1.87 -4.91
N ILE A 103 5.55 -0.77 -4.82
CA ILE A 103 5.02 0.51 -4.33
C ILE A 103 3.99 1.06 -5.34
N ALA A 104 2.84 1.51 -4.85
CA ALA A 104 1.78 2.02 -5.70
C ALA A 104 2.23 3.30 -6.44
N SER A 105 1.96 3.39 -7.74
CA SER A 105 2.35 4.55 -8.55
C SER A 105 1.64 5.85 -8.17
N GLU A 106 0.54 5.78 -7.41
CA GLU A 106 -0.14 6.97 -6.87
C GLU A 106 0.42 7.39 -5.51
N GLU A 107 1.32 6.61 -4.91
CA GLU A 107 2.08 7.10 -3.76
C GLU A 107 3.05 8.20 -4.17
N VAL A 108 3.25 9.15 -3.27
CA VAL A 108 4.17 10.28 -3.50
C VAL A 108 5.36 10.05 -2.59
N THR A 109 6.51 9.79 -3.18
CA THR A 109 7.72 9.51 -2.41
C THR A 109 8.47 10.78 -2.04
N LEU A 110 9.32 10.64 -1.04
CA LEU A 110 10.33 11.61 -0.64
C LEU A 110 11.19 12.08 -1.83
N ALA A 111 11.58 11.19 -2.73
CA ALA A 111 12.41 11.57 -3.89
C ALA A 111 11.62 12.45 -4.86
N GLU A 112 10.33 12.16 -5.10
CA GLU A 112 9.47 13.01 -5.94
C GLU A 112 9.29 14.40 -5.33
N LEU A 113 9.08 14.47 -4.01
CA LEU A 113 8.92 15.74 -3.29
C LEU A 113 10.21 16.58 -3.34
N LEU A 114 11.37 15.97 -3.07
CA LEU A 114 12.65 16.69 -3.14
C LEU A 114 12.98 17.12 -4.57
N LYS A 115 12.72 16.26 -5.57
CA LYS A 115 12.90 16.60 -6.97
C LYS A 115 12.03 17.81 -7.37
N SER A 116 10.80 17.89 -6.86
CA SER A 116 9.94 19.07 -7.08
C SER A 116 10.49 20.37 -6.47
N ALA A 117 11.36 20.26 -5.46
CA ALA A 117 12.09 21.37 -4.86
C ALA A 117 13.45 21.66 -5.51
N GLY A 118 13.74 21.03 -6.67
CA GLY A 118 14.96 21.26 -7.43
C GLY A 118 16.16 20.43 -6.97
N TYR A 119 15.93 19.32 -6.26
CA TYR A 119 17.00 18.40 -5.90
C TYR A 119 17.30 17.44 -7.04
N ARG A 120 18.58 17.16 -7.24
CA ARG A 120 19.03 15.96 -7.97
C ARG A 120 18.93 14.74 -7.07
N THR A 121 18.22 13.71 -7.48
CA THR A 121 17.92 12.55 -6.63
C THR A 121 18.63 11.29 -7.11
N LYS A 122 19.40 10.65 -6.23
CA LYS A 122 20.16 9.44 -6.54
C LYS A 122 19.90 8.34 -5.52
N MET A 123 19.61 7.15 -6.02
CA MET A 123 19.53 5.94 -5.21
C MET A 123 20.67 5.00 -5.55
N VAL A 124 21.34 4.49 -4.51
CA VAL A 124 22.32 3.41 -4.64
C VAL A 124 21.97 2.28 -3.67
N GLY A 125 21.86 1.06 -4.20
CA GLY A 125 21.67 -0.16 -3.43
C GLY A 125 20.30 -0.82 -3.58
N LYS A 126 19.79 -1.41 -2.50
CA LYS A 126 18.61 -2.28 -2.45
C LYS A 126 17.31 -1.51 -2.65
N TRP A 127 16.58 -1.78 -3.74
CA TRP A 127 15.24 -1.22 -3.95
C TRP A 127 14.15 -1.91 -3.13
N HIS A 128 13.85 -3.16 -3.48
CA HIS A 128 12.88 -4.03 -2.80
C HIS A 128 11.40 -3.62 -2.89
N LEU A 129 11.04 -2.64 -3.73
CA LEU A 129 9.66 -2.14 -3.87
C LEU A 129 9.03 -2.42 -5.24
N GLY A 130 9.46 -3.50 -5.92
CA GLY A 130 8.81 -3.96 -7.16
C GLY A 130 9.43 -3.42 -8.45
N PHE A 131 10.74 -3.59 -8.64
CA PHE A 131 11.48 -3.07 -9.81
C PHE A 131 10.91 -3.46 -11.18
N HIS A 132 10.31 -4.64 -11.30
CA HIS A 132 9.67 -5.13 -12.53
C HIS A 132 8.15 -4.95 -12.55
N VAL A 133 7.61 -4.22 -11.57
CA VAL A 133 6.19 -3.87 -11.51
C VAL A 133 6.03 -2.48 -12.11
N ASP A 134 5.09 -2.35 -13.05
CA ASP A 134 4.84 -1.10 -13.76
C ASP A 134 4.54 0.03 -12.77
N GLY A 135 5.25 1.16 -12.90
CA GLY A 135 5.11 2.32 -12.02
C GLY A 135 5.78 2.19 -10.66
N SER A 136 6.48 1.08 -10.37
CA SER A 136 7.17 0.86 -9.10
C SER A 136 8.70 0.84 -9.21
N HIS A 137 9.26 1.24 -10.36
CA HIS A 137 10.72 1.34 -10.55
C HIS A 137 11.29 2.54 -9.76
N PRO A 138 12.56 2.52 -9.27
CA PRO A 138 13.15 3.66 -8.58
C PRO A 138 13.00 5.00 -9.32
N LEU A 139 13.19 4.98 -10.65
CA LEU A 139 13.04 6.18 -11.48
C LEU A 139 11.59 6.68 -11.60
N ASP A 140 10.61 5.77 -11.52
CA ASP A 140 9.19 6.15 -11.51
C ASP A 140 8.80 6.71 -10.13
N ALA A 141 9.54 6.31 -9.09
CA ALA A 141 9.39 6.77 -7.72
C ALA A 141 10.24 8.03 -7.41
N GLY A 142 10.64 8.81 -8.42
CA GLY A 142 11.24 10.13 -8.26
C GLY A 142 12.77 10.21 -8.21
N PHE A 143 13.49 9.10 -8.32
CA PHE A 143 14.95 9.12 -8.45
C PHE A 143 15.39 9.47 -9.89
N ASP A 144 16.37 10.36 -10.06
CA ASP A 144 16.99 10.64 -11.37
C ASP A 144 17.96 9.53 -11.79
N GLU A 145 18.67 8.97 -10.81
CA GLU A 145 19.68 7.95 -11.02
C GLU A 145 19.49 6.78 -10.05
N TYR A 146 19.68 5.56 -10.56
CA TYR A 146 19.69 4.34 -9.77
C TYR A 146 20.90 3.46 -10.11
N LEU A 147 21.59 2.95 -9.09
CA LEU A 147 22.55 1.86 -9.21
C LEU A 147 22.31 0.82 -8.12
N GLY A 148 21.97 -0.42 -8.46
CA GLY A 148 21.85 -1.45 -7.44
C GLY A 148 21.16 -2.76 -7.83
N LEU A 149 21.01 -3.63 -6.85
CA LEU A 149 20.19 -4.84 -6.92
C LEU A 149 18.74 -4.49 -6.56
N TYR A 150 17.79 -4.99 -7.34
CA TYR A 150 16.38 -4.68 -7.11
C TYR A 150 15.75 -5.39 -5.89
N SER A 151 16.39 -6.42 -5.36
CA SER A 151 15.88 -7.27 -4.26
C SER A 151 17.02 -7.67 -3.31
N ASN A 152 16.73 -8.59 -2.39
CA ASN A 152 17.76 -9.31 -1.64
C ASN A 152 18.75 -9.98 -2.60
N TYR A 153 20.01 -10.07 -2.19
CA TYR A 153 21.01 -10.88 -2.88
C TYR A 153 20.79 -12.37 -2.55
N SER A 154 20.98 -13.25 -3.53
CA SER A 154 20.87 -14.70 -3.34
C SER A 154 22.04 -15.47 -3.93
N THR A 155 22.47 -16.49 -3.19
CA THR A 155 23.48 -17.46 -3.64
C THR A 155 22.84 -18.67 -4.36
N GLN A 156 21.51 -18.73 -4.43
CA GLN A 156 20.80 -19.83 -5.08
C GLN A 156 20.96 -19.76 -6.61
N LYS A 157 21.20 -20.90 -7.25
CA LYS A 157 21.53 -20.98 -8.68
C LYS A 157 20.36 -20.56 -9.58
N ASP A 158 19.14 -20.85 -9.17
CA ASP A 158 17.87 -20.52 -9.85
C ASP A 158 17.45 -19.07 -9.67
N ARG A 159 18.18 -18.28 -8.87
CA ARG A 159 17.91 -16.85 -8.63
C ARG A 159 19.04 -15.95 -9.12
N ALA A 160 19.55 -16.23 -10.31
CA ALA A 160 20.68 -15.51 -10.88
C ALA A 160 20.41 -14.00 -11.04
N ASP A 161 19.16 -13.61 -11.30
CA ASP A 161 18.75 -12.21 -11.45
C ASP A 161 18.90 -11.39 -10.15
N GLU A 162 18.82 -12.04 -8.98
CA GLU A 162 19.08 -11.44 -7.66
C GLU A 162 20.58 -11.12 -7.43
N ARG A 163 21.44 -11.40 -8.40
CA ARG A 163 22.87 -11.03 -8.44
C ARG A 163 23.19 -10.09 -9.61
N THR A 164 22.19 -9.46 -10.20
CA THR A 164 22.35 -8.54 -11.33
C THR A 164 22.27 -7.11 -10.86
N ILE A 165 23.35 -6.35 -11.06
CA ILE A 165 23.39 -4.91 -10.80
C ILE A 165 22.79 -4.21 -12.01
N TYR A 166 21.87 -3.29 -11.73
CA TYR A 166 21.26 -2.42 -12.71
C TYR A 166 21.80 -1.02 -12.57
N ARG A 167 21.99 -0.34 -13.70
CA ARG A 167 22.11 1.12 -13.75
C ARG A 167 20.85 1.62 -14.43
N ASN A 168 20.04 2.38 -13.69
CA ASN A 168 18.70 2.77 -14.14
C ASN A 168 17.89 1.50 -14.50
N ARG A 169 17.34 1.44 -15.72
CA ARG A 169 16.58 0.29 -16.22
C ARG A 169 17.47 -0.77 -16.88
N GLU A 170 18.74 -0.47 -17.11
CA GLU A 170 19.65 -1.31 -17.88
C GLU A 170 20.47 -2.22 -16.97
N VAL A 171 20.73 -3.42 -17.47
CA VAL A 171 21.65 -4.35 -16.80
C VAL A 171 23.08 -3.82 -16.95
N LEU A 172 23.73 -3.53 -15.83
CA LEU A 172 25.13 -3.14 -15.80
C LEU A 172 26.04 -4.39 -15.76
N GLU A 173 25.80 -5.29 -14.81
CA GLU A 173 26.59 -6.50 -14.66
C GLU A 173 25.74 -7.62 -14.07
N LYS A 174 25.83 -8.83 -14.65
CA LYS A 174 25.14 -10.03 -14.17
C LYS A 174 26.07 -10.88 -13.30
N ASN A 175 25.49 -11.58 -12.32
CA ASN A 175 26.20 -12.51 -11.44
C ASN A 175 27.36 -11.86 -10.66
N VAL A 176 27.16 -10.63 -10.20
CA VAL A 176 28.16 -9.90 -9.41
C VAL A 176 28.41 -10.63 -8.09
N PRO A 177 29.66 -10.98 -7.74
CA PRO A 177 29.96 -11.53 -6.42
C PRO A 177 29.63 -10.52 -5.32
N PHE A 178 28.97 -10.98 -4.26
CA PHE A 178 28.53 -10.11 -3.18
C PHE A 178 29.64 -9.32 -2.51
N GLU A 179 30.84 -9.91 -2.40
CA GLU A 179 32.02 -9.26 -1.83
C GLU A 179 32.46 -7.98 -2.58
N LYS A 180 31.94 -7.75 -3.79
CA LYS A 180 32.18 -6.52 -4.56
C LYS A 180 31.08 -5.47 -4.40
N VAL A 181 29.89 -5.86 -3.93
CA VAL A 181 28.69 -5.03 -3.94
C VAL A 181 28.85 -3.79 -3.06
N THR A 182 29.32 -3.96 -1.82
CA THR A 182 29.51 -2.83 -0.90
C THR A 182 30.50 -1.81 -1.43
N LYS A 183 31.64 -2.28 -1.97
CA LYS A 183 32.64 -1.39 -2.56
C LYS A 183 32.07 -0.64 -3.76
N LEU A 184 31.42 -1.35 -4.70
CA LEU A 184 30.79 -0.73 -5.87
C LEU A 184 29.83 0.39 -5.48
N TYR A 185 28.98 0.16 -4.48
CA TYR A 185 28.04 1.18 -4.03
C TYR A 185 28.71 2.35 -3.32
N THR A 186 29.70 2.07 -2.48
CA THR A 186 30.44 3.11 -1.75
C THR A 186 31.17 4.02 -2.73
N ASP A 187 31.86 3.44 -3.71
CA ASP A 187 32.59 4.18 -4.74
C ASP A 187 31.62 5.08 -5.55
N GLU A 188 30.45 4.57 -5.97
CA GLU A 188 29.45 5.36 -6.72
C GLU A 188 28.94 6.56 -5.91
N ILE A 189 28.72 6.41 -4.60
CA ILE A 189 28.28 7.52 -3.74
C ILE A 189 29.40 8.52 -3.49
N VAL A 190 30.62 8.05 -3.21
CA VAL A 190 31.79 8.92 -3.00
C VAL A 190 32.10 9.72 -4.25
N GLU A 191 32.08 9.09 -5.42
CA GLU A 191 32.27 9.76 -6.71
C GLU A 191 31.16 10.78 -6.98
N PHE A 192 29.90 10.43 -6.71
CA PHE A 192 28.79 11.38 -6.85
C PHE A 192 28.95 12.59 -5.93
N ILE A 193 29.26 12.40 -4.65
CA ILE A 193 29.41 13.50 -3.68
C ILE A 193 30.57 14.44 -4.05
N LYS A 194 31.65 13.90 -4.62
CA LYS A 194 32.84 14.66 -5.02
C LYS A 194 32.70 15.41 -6.34
N GLN A 195 31.63 15.18 -7.10
CA GLN A 195 31.33 15.97 -8.29
C GLN A 195 30.90 17.38 -7.90
N ASP A 196 31.17 18.35 -8.77
CA ASP A 196 30.59 19.68 -8.64
C ASP A 196 29.10 19.62 -9.00
N HIS A 197 28.24 20.09 -8.10
CA HIS A 197 26.80 20.20 -8.31
C HIS A 197 26.36 21.66 -8.17
N ASP A 198 25.62 22.16 -9.16
CA ASP A 198 24.98 23.47 -9.11
C ASP A 198 23.67 23.46 -8.30
N GLU A 199 23.11 22.26 -8.08
CA GLU A 199 21.84 21.99 -7.42
C GLU A 199 22.05 21.16 -6.14
N PRO A 200 21.18 21.30 -5.13
CA PRO A 200 21.25 20.43 -3.96
C PRO A 200 20.94 18.99 -4.37
N PHE A 201 21.52 18.02 -3.67
CA PHE A 201 21.27 16.61 -3.97
C PHE A 201 20.66 15.83 -2.80
N PHE A 202 19.91 14.80 -3.16
CA PHE A 202 19.43 13.77 -2.24
C PHE A 202 20.00 12.41 -2.64
N VAL A 203 20.75 11.80 -1.72
CA VAL A 203 21.26 10.45 -1.83
C VAL A 203 20.48 9.52 -0.90
N TYR A 204 19.87 8.49 -1.48
CA TYR A 204 19.35 7.33 -0.76
C TYR A 204 20.30 6.14 -0.93
N PHE A 205 21.19 5.96 0.03
CA PHE A 205 22.17 4.87 0.06
C PHE A 205 21.64 3.69 0.88
N ALA A 206 20.93 2.79 0.21
CA ALA A 206 20.28 1.63 0.77
C ALA A 206 21.18 0.38 0.68
N HIS A 207 22.07 0.17 1.63
CA HIS A 207 22.99 -0.96 1.63
C HIS A 207 22.29 -2.34 1.63
N HIS A 208 23.02 -3.35 1.17
CA HIS A 208 22.72 -4.79 1.38
C HIS A 208 23.51 -5.40 2.56
N ILE A 209 24.39 -4.62 3.18
CA ILE A 209 25.28 -5.10 4.24
C ILE A 209 24.51 -5.40 5.53
N ALA A 210 24.99 -6.38 6.29
CA ALA A 210 24.35 -7.02 7.44
C ALA A 210 23.16 -7.96 7.13
N HIS A 211 22.60 -7.95 5.91
CA HIS A 211 21.62 -8.93 5.46
C HIS A 211 22.29 -10.22 4.97
N ASP A 212 21.61 -11.36 5.15
CA ASP A 212 22.09 -12.65 4.63
C ASP A 212 22.12 -12.65 3.09
N PRO A 213 23.14 -13.25 2.45
CA PRO A 213 24.25 -14.01 3.05
C PRO A 213 25.38 -13.12 3.62
N ILE A 214 25.94 -13.50 4.77
CA ILE A 214 27.08 -12.79 5.38
C ILE A 214 28.40 -13.12 4.65
N LEU A 215 28.77 -12.26 3.71
CA LEU A 215 29.95 -12.43 2.85
C LEU A 215 30.77 -11.12 2.79
N PRO A 216 31.52 -10.77 3.86
CA PRO A 216 32.36 -9.58 3.87
C PRO A 216 33.45 -9.66 2.79
N SER A 217 33.88 -8.50 2.28
CA SER A 217 34.98 -8.46 1.31
C SER A 217 36.31 -8.91 1.93
N SER A 218 37.26 -9.29 1.06
CA SER A 218 38.53 -9.88 1.49
C SER A 218 39.33 -9.00 2.45
N ALA A 219 39.17 -7.69 2.38
CA ALA A 219 39.84 -6.74 3.27
C ALA A 219 39.36 -6.82 4.72
N PHE A 220 38.13 -7.29 4.96
CA PHE A 220 37.52 -7.33 6.28
C PHE A 220 37.48 -8.72 6.90
N LYS A 221 37.64 -9.79 6.11
CA LYS A 221 37.64 -11.18 6.60
C LYS A 221 38.66 -11.39 7.74
N GLY A 222 38.18 -11.77 8.91
CA GLY A 222 38.95 -12.03 10.13
C GLY A 222 39.30 -10.80 10.96
N THR A 223 38.93 -9.58 10.55
CA THR A 223 39.35 -8.33 11.22
C THR A 223 38.64 -8.06 12.55
N SER A 224 37.45 -8.61 12.77
CA SER A 224 36.69 -8.48 14.03
C SER A 224 37.09 -9.50 15.10
N GLY A 225 37.67 -10.63 14.69
CA GLY A 225 37.94 -11.76 15.57
C GLY A 225 36.67 -12.40 16.16
N LYS A 226 36.82 -13.50 16.90
CA LYS A 226 35.66 -14.21 17.50
C LYS A 226 34.88 -13.35 18.50
N GLN A 227 35.58 -12.54 19.29
CA GLN A 227 34.96 -11.68 20.31
C GLN A 227 34.22 -10.47 19.71
N GLY A 228 34.57 -10.06 18.49
CA GLY A 228 33.89 -9.01 17.74
C GLY A 228 32.74 -9.51 16.87
N GLY A 229 32.26 -10.75 17.06
CA GLY A 229 31.13 -11.29 16.29
C GLY A 229 31.53 -12.08 15.03
N GLY A 230 32.82 -12.35 14.82
CA GLY A 230 33.32 -13.17 13.72
C GLY A 230 32.92 -12.63 12.35
N VAL A 231 32.53 -13.50 11.42
CA VAL A 231 32.24 -13.11 10.02
C VAL A 231 31.15 -12.02 9.93
N PHE A 232 30.18 -11.99 10.85
CA PHE A 232 29.21 -10.91 10.91
C PHE A 232 29.83 -9.59 11.37
N GLY A 233 30.70 -9.63 12.37
CA GLY A 233 31.44 -8.46 12.84
C GLY A 233 32.36 -7.88 11.77
N ASP A 234 33.00 -8.73 10.96
CA ASP A 234 33.75 -8.28 9.78
C ASP A 234 32.86 -7.50 8.81
N PHE A 235 31.61 -7.96 8.63
CA PHE A 235 30.66 -7.32 7.73
C PHE A 235 30.15 -5.98 8.28
N VAL A 236 29.94 -5.86 9.59
CA VAL A 236 29.61 -4.57 10.22
C VAL A 236 30.82 -3.61 10.21
N LYS A 237 32.05 -4.09 10.32
CA LYS A 237 33.26 -3.24 10.12
C LYS A 237 33.37 -2.72 8.68
N GLU A 238 32.97 -3.53 7.70
CA GLU A 238 32.90 -3.08 6.31
C GLU A 238 31.83 -2.00 6.10
N LEU A 239 30.67 -2.13 6.75
CA LEU A 239 29.65 -1.06 6.79
C LEU A 239 30.22 0.22 7.42
N ASP A 240 30.86 0.11 8.59
CA ASP A 240 31.45 1.26 9.28
C ASP A 240 32.49 1.98 8.41
N SER A 241 33.36 1.22 7.72
CA SER A 241 34.32 1.79 6.78
C SER A 241 33.66 2.46 5.57
N SER A 242 32.54 1.93 5.07
CA SER A 242 31.77 2.57 4.00
C SER A 242 31.16 3.89 4.47
N VAL A 243 30.56 3.92 5.67
CA VAL A 243 30.05 5.15 6.30
C VAL A 243 31.17 6.18 6.44
N GLY A 244 32.35 5.77 6.92
CA GLY A 244 33.52 6.66 7.02
C GLY A 244 33.92 7.28 5.69
N GLN A 245 33.91 6.51 4.60
CA GLN A 245 34.22 7.02 3.25
C GLN A 245 33.19 8.04 2.75
N VAL A 246 31.90 7.82 3.02
CA VAL A 246 30.85 8.79 2.67
C VAL A 246 31.02 10.09 3.47
N LEU A 247 31.25 9.99 4.78
CA LEU A 247 31.49 11.16 5.63
C LEU A 247 32.75 11.93 5.20
N ALA A 248 33.83 11.21 4.89
CA ALA A 248 35.06 11.81 4.38
C ALA A 248 34.83 12.51 3.03
N ALA A 249 34.04 11.93 2.13
CA ALA A 249 33.71 12.57 0.85
C ALA A 249 32.96 13.90 1.04
N VAL A 250 32.00 13.95 1.98
CA VAL A 250 31.27 15.18 2.35
C VAL A 250 32.22 16.24 2.93
N GLU A 251 33.17 15.83 3.77
CA GLU A 251 34.18 16.72 4.37
C GLU A 251 35.18 17.23 3.33
N GLU A 252 35.72 16.35 2.48
CA GLU A 252 36.69 16.65 1.43
C GLU A 252 36.11 17.54 0.33
N ALA A 253 34.83 17.37 -0.01
CA ALA A 253 34.11 18.26 -0.92
C ALA A 253 33.79 19.63 -0.30
N GLY A 254 34.04 19.84 1.00
CA GLY A 254 33.82 21.13 1.67
C GLY A 254 32.35 21.48 1.89
N ILE A 255 31.44 20.51 1.79
CA ILE A 255 29.98 20.71 1.87
C ILE A 255 29.38 20.25 3.20
N ALA A 256 30.20 19.89 4.19
CA ALA A 256 29.75 19.32 5.46
C ALA A 256 28.75 20.20 6.23
N THR A 257 28.94 21.52 6.27
CA THR A 257 28.00 22.43 6.96
C THR A 257 26.68 22.61 6.21
N ASN A 258 26.64 22.27 4.92
CA ASN A 258 25.44 22.32 4.08
C ASN A 258 24.92 20.91 3.73
N THR A 259 25.23 19.89 4.54
CA THR A 259 24.80 18.51 4.28
C THR A 259 24.24 17.87 5.55
N LEU A 260 22.98 17.44 5.50
CA LEU A 260 22.38 16.58 6.51
C LEU A 260 22.68 15.12 6.18
N VAL A 261 23.42 14.43 7.04
CA VAL A 261 23.68 12.99 6.93
C VAL A 261 22.88 12.24 7.99
N VAL A 262 22.14 11.22 7.56
CA VAL A 262 21.34 10.35 8.42
C VAL A 262 21.82 8.91 8.25
N PHE A 263 22.07 8.22 9.36
CA PHE A 263 22.38 6.79 9.37
C PHE A 263 21.31 6.04 10.15
N MET A 264 20.73 4.98 9.58
CA MET A 264 19.80 4.10 10.30
C MET A 264 19.70 2.69 9.71
N SER A 265 18.93 1.80 10.35
CA SER A 265 18.58 0.47 9.81
C SER A 265 17.12 0.39 9.37
N ASP A 266 16.81 -0.47 8.40
CA ASP A 266 15.44 -0.67 7.90
C ASP A 266 14.56 -1.54 8.82
N ASN A 267 15.16 -2.42 9.62
CA ASN A 267 14.51 -3.19 10.66
C ASN A 267 15.53 -3.73 11.67
N GLY A 268 15.02 -4.39 12.70
CA GLY A 268 15.85 -5.14 13.65
C GLY A 268 16.68 -6.26 13.03
N PRO A 269 17.58 -6.88 13.79
CA PRO A 269 18.47 -7.91 13.29
C PRO A 269 17.73 -9.21 12.98
N ALA A 270 18.16 -9.90 11.93
CA ALA A 270 17.61 -11.19 11.52
C ALA A 270 18.34 -12.35 12.22
N ARG A 271 18.98 -13.23 11.46
CA ARG A 271 19.75 -14.36 11.98
C ARG A 271 20.98 -13.89 12.74
N HIS A 272 21.72 -12.97 12.14
CA HIS A 272 22.99 -12.45 12.62
C HIS A 272 22.82 -11.07 13.27
N GLY A 273 23.79 -10.65 14.07
CA GLY A 273 23.76 -9.39 14.82
C GLY A 273 23.20 -9.44 16.24
N SER A 274 22.70 -8.33 16.75
CA SER A 274 22.30 -8.15 18.15
C SER A 274 21.24 -7.07 18.29
N ALA A 275 20.12 -7.40 18.93
CA ALA A 275 19.10 -6.40 19.27
C ALA A 275 19.32 -5.83 20.68
N ASN A 276 20.34 -6.33 21.43
CA ASN A 276 20.49 -6.02 22.84
C ASN A 276 20.54 -4.50 23.10
N PRO A 277 19.93 -4.03 24.21
CA PRO A 277 19.22 -4.80 25.23
C PRO A 277 17.77 -5.20 24.85
N LEU A 278 17.32 -4.85 23.66
CA LEU A 278 15.95 -5.03 23.22
C LEU A 278 15.61 -6.51 22.95
N ARG A 279 14.35 -6.87 23.16
CA ARG A 279 13.86 -8.22 22.88
C ARG A 279 13.44 -8.38 21.43
N GLY A 280 13.73 -9.55 20.85
CA GLY A 280 13.30 -9.90 19.49
C GLY A 280 14.26 -9.46 18.40
N GLY A 281 13.73 -9.27 17.20
CA GLY A 281 14.48 -9.03 15.97
C GLY A 281 13.52 -8.88 14.79
N LYS A 282 14.05 -8.94 13.56
CA LYS A 282 13.26 -9.01 12.33
C LYS A 282 12.13 -10.03 12.46
N TYR A 283 10.98 -9.75 11.81
CA TYR A 283 9.77 -10.58 11.76
C TYR A 283 8.84 -10.56 12.98
N VAL A 284 9.25 -9.99 14.11
CA VAL A 284 8.40 -9.88 15.32
C VAL A 284 8.19 -8.42 15.73
N THR A 285 7.18 -8.17 16.54
CA THR A 285 6.72 -6.82 16.96
C THR A 285 7.22 -6.43 18.36
N MET A 286 8.21 -7.17 18.87
CA MET A 286 9.00 -6.79 20.04
C MET A 286 9.88 -5.58 19.71
N GLU A 287 10.41 -4.90 20.73
CA GLU A 287 11.23 -3.69 20.54
C GLU A 287 12.37 -3.91 19.56
N GLY A 288 13.09 -5.03 19.68
CA GLY A 288 14.22 -5.36 18.83
C GLY A 288 13.87 -5.62 17.36
N GLY A 289 12.59 -5.68 16.99
CA GLY A 289 12.16 -5.78 15.59
C GLY A 289 11.91 -4.45 14.89
N HIS A 290 11.58 -3.40 15.66
CA HIS A 290 11.20 -2.08 15.15
C HIS A 290 12.12 -0.95 15.60
N ARG A 291 12.72 -1.04 16.79
CA ARG A 291 13.64 -0.02 17.31
C ARG A 291 15.04 -0.26 16.77
N VAL A 292 15.57 0.74 16.08
CA VAL A 292 16.79 0.65 15.26
C VAL A 292 17.80 1.74 15.65
N PRO A 293 19.10 1.55 15.37
CA PRO A 293 20.05 2.64 15.52
C PRO A 293 19.70 3.76 14.53
N ALA A 294 19.78 5.02 14.97
CA ALA A 294 19.49 6.20 14.16
C ALA A 294 20.35 7.40 14.62
N ILE A 295 21.16 7.94 13.70
CA ILE A 295 22.08 9.05 13.97
C ILE A 295 21.87 10.14 12.92
N PHE A 296 21.82 11.39 13.36
CA PHE A 296 21.65 12.58 12.53
C PHE A 296 22.85 13.51 12.71
N SER A 297 23.54 13.88 11.64
CA SER A 297 24.68 14.78 11.67
C SER A 297 24.48 15.92 10.68
N TRP A 298 24.57 17.16 11.18
CA TRP A 298 24.54 18.36 10.36
C TRP A 298 25.35 19.46 11.04
N PRO A 299 26.67 19.51 10.81
CA PRO A 299 27.57 20.46 11.45
C PRO A 299 27.10 21.91 11.30
N GLY A 300 27.04 22.65 12.42
CA GLY A 300 26.54 24.03 12.47
C GLY A 300 25.03 24.17 12.66
N HIS A 301 24.27 23.08 12.56
CA HIS A 301 22.81 23.06 12.72
C HIS A 301 22.36 22.14 13.85
N ILE A 302 22.88 20.92 13.91
CA ILE A 302 22.64 19.95 14.99
C ILE A 302 23.79 20.09 15.99
N PRO A 303 23.54 20.48 17.26
CA PRO A 303 24.57 20.44 18.30
C PRO A 303 25.22 19.07 18.43
N ALA A 304 26.55 19.06 18.52
CA ALA A 304 27.35 17.84 18.60
C ALA A 304 27.17 17.13 19.95
N GLY A 305 27.15 15.79 19.92
CA GLY A 305 27.12 14.94 21.10
C GLY A 305 25.74 14.84 21.76
N GLN A 306 24.68 15.20 21.05
CA GLN A 306 23.32 15.07 21.57
C GLN A 306 22.88 13.61 21.65
N VAL A 307 22.08 13.31 22.66
CA VAL A 307 21.38 12.03 22.82
C VAL A 307 19.92 12.36 23.07
N SER A 308 19.02 11.73 22.30
CA SER A 308 17.58 11.92 22.46
C SER A 308 16.89 10.58 22.65
N ASP A 309 16.08 10.48 23.69
CA ASP A 309 15.18 9.37 24.00
C ASP A 309 13.73 9.62 23.57
N ALA A 310 13.44 10.79 22.97
CA ALA A 310 12.14 11.04 22.36
C ALA A 310 11.79 9.99 21.30
N MET A 311 10.57 9.45 21.38
CA MET A 311 10.05 8.43 20.46
C MET A 311 9.86 9.00 19.05
N ILE A 312 10.79 8.74 18.14
CA ILE A 312 10.72 9.16 16.72
C ILE A 312 10.58 7.95 15.79
N SER A 313 10.32 8.19 14.51
CA SER A 313 10.15 7.13 13.52
C SER A 313 10.85 7.40 12.18
N SER A 314 11.15 6.34 11.43
CA SER A 314 11.52 6.45 10.01
C SER A 314 10.48 7.20 9.17
N LEU A 315 9.22 7.21 9.61
CA LEU A 315 8.13 7.99 9.00
C LEU A 315 8.43 9.50 9.01
N ASP A 316 9.20 9.98 9.98
CA ASP A 316 9.52 11.40 10.19
C ASP A 316 10.52 11.95 9.17
N LEU A 317 11.25 11.07 8.47
CA LEU A 317 12.25 11.49 7.48
C LEU A 317 11.62 12.26 6.32
N LEU A 318 10.43 11.86 5.84
CA LEU A 318 9.76 12.59 4.76
C LEU A 318 9.45 14.05 5.15
N PRO A 319 8.70 14.33 6.23
CA PRO A 319 8.42 15.70 6.63
C PRO A 319 9.66 16.48 7.08
N LEU A 320 10.65 15.84 7.71
CA LEU A 320 11.93 16.47 8.03
C LEU A 320 12.66 16.94 6.77
N PHE A 321 12.81 16.06 5.77
CA PHE A 321 13.57 16.36 4.57
C PHE A 321 12.87 17.39 3.71
N CYS A 322 11.54 17.32 3.60
CA CYS A 322 10.76 18.35 2.92
C CYS A 322 10.91 19.71 3.62
N HIS A 323 10.92 19.74 4.96
CA HIS A 323 11.10 20.98 5.71
C HIS A 323 12.45 21.65 5.43
N VAL A 324 13.55 20.88 5.49
CA VAL A 324 14.90 21.45 5.26
C VAL A 324 15.14 21.80 3.79
N ALA A 325 14.47 21.11 2.87
CA ALA A 325 14.50 21.38 1.43
C ALA A 325 13.58 22.54 0.99
N GLY A 326 12.62 22.94 1.83
CA GLY A 326 11.55 23.85 1.44
C GLY A 326 10.53 23.24 0.47
N ALA A 327 10.42 21.90 0.42
CA ALA A 327 9.44 21.19 -0.41
C ALA A 327 8.04 21.20 0.25
N GLU A 328 6.99 21.29 -0.57
CA GLU A 328 5.61 21.20 -0.06
C GLU A 328 5.22 19.76 0.26
N LEU A 329 4.59 19.55 1.42
CA LEU A 329 4.00 18.26 1.76
C LEU A 329 2.70 18.01 0.99
N PRO A 330 2.38 16.75 0.65
CA PRO A 330 1.12 16.40 0.02
C PRO A 330 -0.06 16.76 0.94
N LYS A 331 -1.10 17.36 0.35
CA LYS A 331 -2.32 17.82 1.05
C LYS A 331 -3.51 16.90 0.84
N ASP A 332 -3.38 15.91 -0.04
CA ASP A 332 -4.43 14.98 -0.47
C ASP A 332 -4.42 13.67 0.32
N ARG A 333 -3.48 13.48 1.24
CA ARG A 333 -3.28 12.22 1.98
C ARG A 333 -2.71 12.45 3.37
N THR A 334 -3.03 11.55 4.29
CA THR A 334 -2.51 11.56 5.67
C THR A 334 -1.00 11.28 5.69
N LEU A 335 -0.21 12.07 6.41
CA LEU A 335 1.17 11.71 6.75
C LEU A 335 1.22 11.29 8.22
N ASP A 336 1.79 10.12 8.47
CA ASP A 336 1.97 9.60 9.82
C ASP A 336 3.22 10.21 10.46
N GLY A 337 4.26 10.47 9.65
CA GLY A 337 5.47 11.17 10.07
C GLY A 337 5.24 12.62 10.50
N LYS A 338 6.15 13.14 11.31
CA LYS A 338 6.18 14.52 11.82
C LYS A 338 7.54 15.16 11.56
N ASN A 339 7.55 16.48 11.38
CA ASN A 339 8.81 17.21 11.26
C ASN A 339 9.51 17.26 12.64
N ILE A 340 10.70 16.67 12.72
CA ILE A 340 11.50 16.57 13.97
C ILE A 340 12.65 17.58 14.04
N ILE A 341 12.70 18.60 13.18
CA ILE A 341 13.84 19.55 13.14
C ILE A 341 14.11 20.24 14.47
N ASP A 342 13.08 20.59 15.23
CA ASP A 342 13.23 21.27 16.52
C ASP A 342 13.80 20.33 17.60
N LEU A 343 13.54 19.03 17.49
CA LEU A 343 14.20 18.01 18.32
C LEU A 343 15.69 17.91 17.94
N LEU A 344 15.99 17.83 16.64
CA LEU A 344 17.38 17.71 16.15
C LEU A 344 18.24 18.92 16.49
N THR A 345 17.65 20.12 16.46
CA THR A 345 18.34 21.39 16.76
C THR A 345 18.32 21.75 18.25
N GLY A 346 17.80 20.88 19.12
CA GLY A 346 17.81 21.05 20.57
C GLY A 346 16.83 22.09 21.12
N LYS A 347 15.82 22.48 20.34
CA LYS A 347 14.77 23.43 20.76
C LYS A 347 13.66 22.74 21.56
N THR A 348 13.48 21.44 21.41
CA THR A 348 12.59 20.61 22.21
C THR A 348 13.27 19.27 22.50
N THR A 349 12.83 18.61 23.57
CA THR A 349 13.18 17.22 23.89
C THR A 349 11.96 16.29 23.82
N GLN A 350 10.79 16.83 23.46
CA GLN A 350 9.53 16.10 23.45
C GLN A 350 9.34 15.37 22.12
N SER A 351 8.74 14.18 22.17
CA SER A 351 8.29 13.49 20.97
C SER A 351 7.17 14.28 20.27
N PRO A 352 7.12 14.29 18.93
CA PRO A 352 5.94 14.74 18.21
C PRO A 352 4.85 13.65 18.11
N HIS A 353 5.11 12.44 18.62
CA HIS A 353 4.23 11.28 18.53
C HIS A 353 3.66 10.90 19.88
N GLN A 354 2.33 10.82 19.97
CA GLN A 354 1.66 10.30 21.15
C GLN A 354 1.63 8.77 21.18
N TYR A 355 1.46 8.14 20.01
CA TYR A 355 1.34 6.68 19.88
C TYR A 355 2.15 6.17 18.69
N PHE A 356 2.57 4.90 18.77
CA PHE A 356 3.17 4.14 17.68
C PHE A 356 2.52 2.76 17.57
N TYR A 357 2.28 2.31 16.32
CA TYR A 357 1.56 1.07 16.03
C TYR A 357 2.49 0.00 15.46
N TYR A 358 2.49 -1.18 16.08
CA TYR A 358 3.33 -2.31 15.72
C TYR A 358 2.53 -3.30 14.88
N TYR A 359 2.73 -3.25 13.57
CA TYR A 359 2.13 -4.19 12.63
C TYR A 359 3.10 -5.33 12.26
N ASN A 360 2.55 -6.53 12.07
CA ASN A 360 3.24 -7.65 11.43
C ASN A 360 2.45 -8.11 10.20
N GLY A 361 2.89 -7.70 9.01
CA GLY A 361 2.02 -7.76 7.84
C GLY A 361 0.84 -6.80 8.03
N VAL A 362 -0.38 -7.29 7.86
CA VAL A 362 -1.61 -6.51 8.11
C VAL A 362 -2.11 -6.60 9.56
N ASN A 363 -1.49 -7.42 10.41
CA ASN A 363 -1.97 -7.63 11.77
C ASN A 363 -1.44 -6.58 12.74
N LEU A 364 -2.33 -5.82 13.39
CA LEU A 364 -1.94 -4.95 14.50
C LEU A 364 -1.63 -5.81 15.74
N GLN A 365 -0.39 -5.77 16.21
CA GLN A 365 0.08 -6.61 17.32
C GLN A 365 0.47 -5.83 18.56
N GLY A 366 0.61 -4.52 18.47
CA GLY A 366 0.87 -3.70 19.63
C GLY A 366 0.65 -2.23 19.40
N VAL A 367 0.38 -1.53 20.49
CA VAL A 367 0.29 -0.07 20.55
C VAL A 367 1.22 0.40 21.66
N ARG A 368 1.98 1.44 21.38
CA ARG A 368 2.89 2.05 22.33
C ARG A 368 2.56 3.53 22.47
N ASN A 369 2.52 4.04 23.69
CA ASN A 369 2.82 5.45 23.96
C ASN A 369 4.28 5.54 24.46
N GLU A 370 4.84 6.74 24.64
CA GLU A 370 6.27 6.92 24.97
C GLU A 370 6.81 5.88 25.96
N GLN A 371 6.15 5.73 27.12
CA GLN A 371 6.55 4.82 28.20
C GLN A 371 5.97 3.39 28.06
N TRP A 372 4.70 3.25 27.69
CA TRP A 372 3.95 2.00 27.84
C TRP A 372 3.69 1.33 26.50
N LYS A 373 3.89 0.02 26.45
CA LYS A 373 3.58 -0.79 25.27
C LYS A 373 2.69 -1.97 25.61
N ILE A 374 1.56 -2.07 24.91
CA ILE A 374 0.68 -3.22 24.96
C ILE A 374 0.93 -4.13 23.76
N HIS A 375 1.09 -5.44 24.01
CA HIS A 375 0.97 -6.47 22.98
C HIS A 375 -0.46 -7.00 22.98
N LEU A 376 -1.08 -7.03 21.80
CA LEU A 376 -2.46 -7.42 21.61
C LEU A 376 -2.61 -8.95 21.45
N PRO A 377 -3.76 -9.52 21.85
CA PRO A 377 -4.10 -10.91 21.57
C PRO A 377 -4.01 -11.24 20.08
N ARG A 378 -3.47 -12.41 19.76
CA ARG A 378 -3.24 -12.89 18.40
C ARG A 378 -2.90 -14.37 18.39
N THR A 379 -3.11 -15.00 17.25
CA THR A 379 -2.77 -16.39 16.99
C THR A 379 -1.68 -16.51 15.92
N THR A 380 -1.22 -17.73 15.69
CA THR A 380 -0.34 -18.03 14.55
C THR A 380 -1.05 -17.90 13.22
N ALA A 381 -2.39 -17.94 13.15
CA ALA A 381 -3.15 -17.76 11.91
C ALA A 381 -3.08 -16.31 11.42
N ASP A 382 -2.95 -15.36 12.34
CA ASP A 382 -2.89 -13.93 12.06
C ASP A 382 -1.51 -13.47 11.56
N GLN A 383 -0.55 -14.39 11.39
CA GLN A 383 0.83 -14.08 11.03
C GLN A 383 1.09 -14.24 9.52
N PRO A 384 1.93 -13.39 8.94
CA PRO A 384 2.32 -13.42 7.52
C PRO A 384 3.10 -14.68 7.11
N TYR A 385 3.38 -14.81 5.81
CA TYR A 385 4.04 -16.00 5.23
C TYR A 385 5.41 -16.32 5.86
N TRP A 386 6.16 -15.31 6.30
CA TRP A 386 7.43 -15.50 7.00
C TRP A 386 7.27 -16.21 8.36
N ALA A 387 6.02 -16.47 8.78
CA ALA A 387 5.73 -17.26 9.96
C ALA A 387 5.83 -18.78 9.81
N LYS A 388 5.87 -19.31 8.59
CA LYS A 388 6.03 -20.76 8.38
C LYS A 388 7.34 -21.32 8.90
N ASN A 389 8.38 -20.49 8.92
CA ASN A 389 9.73 -20.94 9.26
C ASN A 389 10.03 -20.80 10.77
N GLY A 390 9.00 -20.73 11.62
CA GLY A 390 9.15 -20.78 13.09
C GLY A 390 9.47 -19.45 13.78
N GLY A 391 9.35 -18.33 13.07
CA GLY A 391 9.83 -17.02 13.55
C GLY A 391 11.23 -16.79 13.06
N GLY A 392 11.66 -15.54 12.98
CA GLY A 392 13.08 -15.28 12.79
C GLY A 392 13.93 -16.08 13.78
N PRO A 393 15.24 -16.24 13.55
CA PRO A 393 16.12 -17.09 14.36
C PRO A 393 16.22 -16.71 15.85
N ARG A 394 15.52 -15.66 16.31
CA ARG A 394 15.61 -15.05 17.65
C ARG A 394 14.38 -15.15 18.54
N LYS A 395 13.28 -15.81 18.16
CA LYS A 395 12.19 -16.37 19.02
C LYS A 395 10.93 -16.63 18.17
N PRO A 396 10.07 -17.60 18.57
CA PRO A 396 8.84 -17.92 17.85
C PRO A 396 7.81 -16.79 17.98
N TYR A 397 6.94 -16.66 16.98
CA TYR A 397 5.75 -15.81 17.08
C TYR A 397 4.98 -16.14 18.35
N LEU A 398 4.59 -15.11 19.09
CA LEU A 398 3.76 -15.29 20.26
C LEU A 398 2.31 -15.48 19.82
N THR A 399 1.73 -16.62 20.18
CA THR A 399 0.28 -16.71 20.36
C THR A 399 -0.05 -16.12 21.73
N LEU A 400 -0.86 -15.07 21.75
CA LEU A 400 -1.29 -14.40 22.96
C LEU A 400 -2.81 -14.50 23.06
N GLN A 401 -3.31 -15.14 24.12
CA GLN A 401 -4.74 -15.17 24.43
C GLN A 401 -5.17 -13.88 25.14
N GLU A 402 -4.32 -13.39 26.03
CA GLU A 402 -4.51 -12.16 26.79
C GLU A 402 -3.45 -11.12 26.40
N PRO A 403 -3.75 -9.82 26.52
CA PRO A 403 -2.75 -8.78 26.28
C PRO A 403 -1.60 -8.85 27.30
N LEU A 404 -0.44 -8.31 26.91
CA LEU A 404 0.70 -8.08 27.80
C LEU A 404 1.03 -6.59 27.80
N LEU A 405 1.25 -6.00 28.97
CA LEU A 405 1.63 -4.59 29.11
C LEU A 405 3.04 -4.50 29.68
N PHE A 406 3.88 -3.64 29.09
CA PHE A 406 5.25 -3.39 29.52
C PHE A 406 5.49 -1.89 29.73
N ASP A 407 6.23 -1.57 30.78
CA ASP A 407 6.80 -0.24 31.07
C ASP A 407 8.21 -0.20 30.47
N LEU A 408 8.39 0.47 29.34
CA LEU A 408 9.64 0.46 28.59
C LEU A 408 10.73 1.34 29.21
N ASP A 409 10.36 2.29 30.08
CA ASP A 409 11.34 3.10 30.83
C ASP A 409 12.03 2.24 31.89
N ALA A 410 11.27 1.35 32.53
CA ALA A 410 11.79 0.41 33.52
C ALA A 410 12.34 -0.89 32.90
N ASP A 411 11.81 -1.31 31.74
CA ASP A 411 12.02 -2.61 31.14
C ASP A 411 11.95 -2.57 29.61
N VAL A 412 12.99 -2.02 28.99
CA VAL A 412 13.14 -1.98 27.52
C VAL A 412 13.28 -3.38 26.88
N GLY A 413 13.55 -4.40 27.69
CA GLY A 413 13.62 -5.81 27.28
C GLY A 413 12.24 -6.49 27.24
N GLU A 414 11.17 -5.79 27.64
CA GLU A 414 9.81 -6.33 27.70
C GLU A 414 9.72 -7.65 28.51
N GLU A 415 10.50 -7.81 29.58
CA GLU A 415 10.61 -9.04 30.36
C GLU A 415 9.46 -9.22 31.37
N LYS A 416 8.96 -8.12 31.96
CA LYS A 416 8.00 -8.12 33.07
C LYS A 416 6.65 -7.57 32.64
N ASN A 417 5.66 -8.45 32.52
CA ASN A 417 4.27 -8.03 32.31
C ASN A 417 3.71 -7.32 33.56
N VAL A 418 3.24 -6.09 33.39
CA VAL A 418 2.72 -5.21 34.45
C VAL A 418 1.22 -4.89 34.29
N LEU A 419 0.52 -5.65 33.44
CA LEU A 419 -0.90 -5.44 33.15
C LEU A 419 -1.80 -5.49 34.39
N SER A 420 -1.54 -6.40 35.33
CA SER A 420 -2.37 -6.55 36.54
C SER A 420 -2.26 -5.36 37.51
N THR A 421 -1.19 -4.57 37.41
CA THR A 421 -0.96 -3.41 38.29
C THR A 421 -1.27 -2.08 37.62
N HIS A 422 -1.46 -2.04 36.28
CA HIS A 422 -1.79 -0.83 35.51
C HIS A 422 -2.94 -1.08 34.51
N PRO A 423 -4.11 -1.59 34.97
CA PRO A 423 -5.23 -1.91 34.08
C PRO A 423 -5.80 -0.69 33.34
N GLU A 424 -5.68 0.50 33.91
CA GLU A 424 -6.11 1.77 33.30
C GLU A 424 -5.29 2.14 32.06
N VAL A 425 -3.97 1.93 32.10
CA VAL A 425 -3.08 2.13 30.95
C VAL A 425 -3.39 1.11 29.86
N ALA A 426 -3.61 -0.15 30.25
CA ALA A 426 -4.01 -1.18 29.30
C ALA A 426 -5.34 -0.81 28.60
N ALA A 427 -6.32 -0.30 29.34
CA ALA A 427 -7.60 0.13 28.77
C ALA A 427 -7.45 1.29 27.77
N GLU A 428 -6.57 2.26 28.07
CA GLU A 428 -6.23 3.35 27.14
C GLU A 428 -5.64 2.81 25.83
N LEU A 429 -4.59 2.00 25.92
CA LEU A 429 -3.89 1.49 24.74
C LEU A 429 -4.75 0.50 23.94
N MET A 430 -5.63 -0.27 24.59
CA MET A 430 -6.62 -1.10 23.91
C MET A 430 -7.65 -0.25 23.15
N LYS A 431 -8.13 0.86 23.73
CA LYS A 431 -9.02 1.79 23.04
C LYS A 431 -8.35 2.39 21.81
N GLU A 432 -7.08 2.75 21.94
CA GLU A 432 -6.28 3.27 20.83
C GLU A 432 -6.03 2.22 19.75
N ALA A 433 -5.86 0.95 20.14
CA ALA A 433 -5.79 -0.16 19.20
C ALA A 433 -7.07 -0.30 18.37
N GLU A 434 -8.25 -0.21 18.99
CA GLU A 434 -9.52 -0.27 18.25
C GLU A 434 -9.72 0.92 17.32
N ARG A 435 -9.31 2.13 17.73
CA ARG A 435 -9.29 3.32 16.86
C ARG A 435 -8.42 3.07 15.63
N THR A 436 -7.22 2.54 15.86
CA THR A 436 -6.24 2.27 14.80
C THR A 436 -6.70 1.15 13.88
N ARG A 437 -7.32 0.07 14.39
CA ARG A 437 -7.93 -0.99 13.58
C ARG A 437 -9.00 -0.45 12.64
N ALA A 438 -9.85 0.45 13.12
CA ALA A 438 -10.87 1.08 12.29
C ALA A 438 -10.27 1.96 11.19
N GLU A 439 -9.10 2.57 11.42
CA GLU A 439 -8.45 3.49 10.49
C GLU A 439 -7.51 2.78 9.50
N LEU A 440 -6.57 1.98 10.01
CA LEU A 440 -5.49 1.34 9.26
C LEU A 440 -5.78 -0.14 8.92
N GLY A 441 -6.83 -0.72 9.49
CA GLY A 441 -7.21 -2.11 9.28
C GLY A 441 -6.49 -3.09 10.22
N ASP A 442 -6.86 -4.35 10.09
CA ASP A 442 -6.26 -5.51 10.75
C ASP A 442 -6.46 -6.75 9.85
N VAL A 443 -6.12 -7.94 10.34
CA VAL A 443 -6.47 -9.20 9.68
C VAL A 443 -7.98 -9.25 9.45
N ASP A 444 -8.38 -9.46 8.19
CA ASP A 444 -9.78 -9.51 7.73
C ASP A 444 -10.63 -8.24 8.01
N VAL A 445 -10.00 -7.15 8.46
CA VAL A 445 -10.64 -5.86 8.73
C VAL A 445 -10.02 -4.81 7.83
N ALA A 446 -10.82 -4.24 6.92
CA ALA A 446 -10.37 -3.11 6.10
C ALA A 446 -10.46 -1.81 6.89
N GLY A 447 -9.36 -1.06 6.95
CA GLY A 447 -9.32 0.28 7.55
C GLY A 447 -9.96 1.35 6.66
N SER A 448 -10.47 2.42 7.26
CA SER A 448 -11.07 3.55 6.55
C SER A 448 -10.07 4.39 5.74
N ASP A 449 -8.79 4.41 6.12
CA ASP A 449 -7.68 5.05 5.41
C ASP A 449 -6.56 4.03 5.08
N GLN A 450 -6.95 2.77 4.90
CA GLN A 450 -6.06 1.72 4.39
C GLN A 450 -6.13 1.68 2.85
N ARG A 451 -4.96 1.71 2.18
CA ARG A 451 -4.92 1.49 0.73
C ARG A 451 -5.15 0.01 0.42
N PRO A 452 -6.05 -0.33 -0.53
CA PRO A 452 -6.13 -1.68 -1.07
C PRO A 452 -4.79 -2.10 -1.68
N HIS A 453 -4.19 -3.18 -1.16
CA HIS A 453 -2.87 -3.64 -1.58
C HIS A 453 -2.91 -4.69 -2.70
N GLY A 454 -4.10 -5.09 -3.18
CA GLY A 454 -4.27 -6.03 -4.31
C GLY A 454 -3.83 -7.48 -4.06
N LEU A 455 -3.38 -7.80 -2.85
CA LEU A 455 -2.90 -9.14 -2.49
C LEU A 455 -4.04 -10.06 -2.06
N VAL A 456 -4.05 -11.28 -2.58
CA VAL A 456 -4.95 -12.35 -2.11
C VAL A 456 -4.44 -12.88 -0.78
N ASN A 457 -5.15 -12.55 0.31
CA ASN A 457 -4.84 -12.91 1.70
C ASN A 457 -3.33 -12.71 2.05
N PRO A 458 -2.93 -11.49 2.47
CA PRO A 458 -1.53 -11.17 2.75
C PRO A 458 -0.92 -11.99 3.90
N GLN A 459 -1.75 -12.63 4.73
CA GLN A 459 -1.32 -13.54 5.79
C GLN A 459 -1.26 -15.01 5.36
N ASP A 460 -1.73 -15.36 4.16
CA ASP A 460 -1.67 -16.75 3.70
C ASP A 460 -0.22 -17.17 3.45
N LYS A 461 0.09 -18.36 3.95
CA LYS A 461 1.42 -18.90 4.04
C LYS A 461 1.79 -19.81 2.86
N GLY A 462 0.89 -20.17 1.95
CA GLY A 462 1.19 -20.86 0.68
C GLY A 462 1.35 -22.40 0.76
N GLU A 463 0.31 -23.13 0.34
CA GLU A 463 0.12 -24.59 0.19
C GLU A 463 0.01 -25.47 1.46
N GLY A 464 -1.11 -26.22 1.51
CA GLY A 464 -1.51 -27.12 2.59
C GLY A 464 -2.96 -26.98 3.12
N SER A 465 -3.98 -26.71 2.29
CA SER A 465 -5.38 -27.02 2.69
C SER A 465 -6.24 -27.41 1.50
N VAL A 466 -6.09 -28.66 1.07
CA VAL A 466 -7.21 -29.40 0.47
C VAL A 466 -7.94 -30.06 1.65
N LEU A 467 -9.25 -29.81 1.77
CA LEU A 467 -10.18 -30.12 2.89
C LEU A 467 -10.08 -29.09 4.04
N ASN A 468 -11.12 -28.31 4.36
CA ASN A 468 -12.50 -28.74 4.59
C ASN A 468 -13.56 -27.91 3.86
N GLN A 469 -14.31 -28.59 2.99
CA GLN A 469 -15.76 -28.43 2.99
C GLN A 469 -16.28 -28.88 4.36
N VAL A 470 -17.30 -28.17 4.89
CA VAL A 470 -17.93 -28.33 6.23
C VAL A 470 -17.06 -27.73 7.34
N THR A 471 -17.24 -26.47 7.72
CA THR A 471 -18.34 -26.00 8.56
C THR A 471 -18.95 -24.69 8.05
N ALA A 472 -20.07 -24.83 7.33
CA ALA A 472 -21.07 -23.79 7.23
C ALA A 472 -21.87 -23.75 8.55
N ALA A 473 -21.41 -22.98 9.55
CA ALA A 473 -22.22 -22.45 10.65
C ALA A 473 -21.32 -21.65 11.62
N ALA A 474 -21.59 -20.35 11.76
CA ALA A 474 -20.90 -19.36 12.62
C ALA A 474 -19.44 -19.09 12.19
N VAL A 475 -19.02 -17.89 11.76
CA VAL A 475 -19.19 -16.55 12.33
C VAL A 475 -19.13 -15.53 11.19
N ALA A 476 -19.98 -14.50 11.25
CA ALA A 476 -20.02 -13.39 10.30
C ALA A 476 -19.57 -12.10 11.01
N VAL A 477 -18.46 -11.49 10.56
CA VAL A 477 -18.19 -10.03 10.51
C VAL A 477 -17.14 -9.82 9.39
N ALA A 478 -17.56 -9.58 8.15
CA ALA A 478 -17.59 -8.28 7.44
C ALA A 478 -16.27 -7.89 6.73
N GLN A 479 -15.91 -8.68 5.70
CA GLN A 479 -15.11 -8.24 4.54
C GLN A 479 -15.64 -6.89 4.00
N PRO A 480 -14.80 -6.02 3.40
CA PRO A 480 -15.30 -4.83 2.71
C PRO A 480 -16.41 -5.29 1.77
N LYS A 481 -17.61 -4.74 2.00
CA LYS A 481 -18.86 -5.27 1.44
C LYS A 481 -18.81 -5.07 -0.08
N GLN A 482 -18.27 -6.04 -0.81
CA GLN A 482 -18.32 -6.08 -2.27
C GLN A 482 -19.76 -5.77 -2.70
N ILE A 483 -19.92 -4.71 -3.49
CA ILE A 483 -21.23 -4.23 -3.91
C ILE A 483 -21.74 -5.20 -4.97
N ARG A 484 -22.72 -6.02 -4.58
CA ARG A 484 -23.26 -7.06 -5.44
C ARG A 484 -24.30 -6.47 -6.39
N VAL A 485 -24.02 -6.52 -7.68
CA VAL A 485 -24.92 -6.05 -8.74
C VAL A 485 -25.54 -7.26 -9.42
N ALA A 486 -26.84 -7.47 -9.24
CA ALA A 486 -27.57 -8.50 -9.96
C ALA A 486 -28.15 -7.93 -11.27
N CYS A 487 -27.63 -8.41 -12.41
CA CYS A 487 -28.23 -8.18 -13.72
C CYS A 487 -29.29 -9.24 -13.97
N VAL A 488 -30.56 -8.87 -13.81
CA VAL A 488 -31.73 -9.75 -13.98
C VAL A 488 -32.38 -9.43 -15.31
N GLY A 489 -32.67 -10.44 -16.13
CA GLY A 489 -33.35 -10.16 -17.39
C GLY A 489 -33.54 -11.34 -18.31
N ASP A 490 -33.91 -11.01 -19.54
CA ASP A 490 -34.22 -11.99 -20.58
C ASP A 490 -32.99 -12.38 -21.42
N SER A 491 -33.21 -12.64 -22.70
CA SER A 491 -32.19 -13.03 -23.68
C SER A 491 -31.08 -12.00 -23.87
N ILE A 492 -31.38 -10.71 -23.68
CA ILE A 492 -30.37 -9.65 -23.83
C ILE A 492 -29.42 -9.64 -22.62
N THR A 493 -29.95 -9.83 -21.42
CA THR A 493 -29.11 -9.98 -20.21
C THR A 493 -28.30 -11.27 -20.25
N TYR A 494 -28.89 -12.34 -20.77
CA TYR A 494 -28.20 -13.61 -20.98
C TYR A 494 -27.02 -13.50 -21.97
N GLY A 495 -27.03 -12.50 -22.87
CA GLY A 495 -26.05 -12.35 -23.95
C GLY A 495 -26.31 -13.29 -25.12
N PHE A 496 -27.59 -13.53 -25.46
CA PHE A 496 -27.93 -14.32 -26.64
C PHE A 496 -27.33 -13.71 -27.92
N GLY A 497 -26.77 -14.54 -28.80
CA GLY A 497 -26.11 -14.09 -30.03
C GLY A 497 -24.66 -13.62 -29.87
N ILE A 498 -24.15 -13.47 -28.64
CA ILE A 498 -22.74 -13.16 -28.36
C ILE A 498 -21.97 -14.47 -28.16
N GLU A 499 -20.84 -14.64 -28.85
CA GLU A 499 -20.02 -15.86 -28.78
C GLU A 499 -19.31 -15.96 -27.42
N ASN A 500 -18.53 -14.94 -27.04
CA ASN A 500 -17.81 -14.91 -25.78
C ASN A 500 -18.60 -14.19 -24.67
N ARG A 501 -19.74 -14.76 -24.27
CA ARG A 501 -20.64 -14.16 -23.26
C ARG A 501 -19.96 -13.85 -21.93
N ALA A 502 -18.95 -14.63 -21.55
CA ALA A 502 -18.20 -14.45 -20.31
C ALA A 502 -17.38 -13.15 -20.28
N LYS A 503 -17.08 -12.56 -21.45
CA LYS A 503 -16.36 -11.29 -21.57
C LYS A 503 -17.19 -10.18 -22.22
N GLU A 504 -18.06 -10.53 -23.14
CA GLU A 504 -18.69 -9.59 -24.07
C GLU A 504 -20.19 -9.39 -23.82
N SER A 505 -20.82 -10.16 -22.93
CA SER A 505 -22.19 -9.83 -22.49
C SER A 505 -22.18 -8.51 -21.69
N TYR A 506 -23.31 -7.78 -21.68
CA TYR A 506 -23.33 -6.52 -20.94
C TYR A 506 -23.00 -6.68 -19.44
N PRO A 507 -23.41 -7.76 -18.73
CA PRO A 507 -23.00 -7.94 -17.34
C PRO A 507 -21.49 -8.19 -17.18
N ALA A 508 -20.86 -8.89 -18.13
CA ALA A 508 -19.42 -9.10 -18.13
C ALA A 508 -18.66 -7.79 -18.40
N GLN A 509 -19.08 -7.01 -19.39
CA GLN A 509 -18.51 -5.69 -19.65
C GLN A 509 -18.77 -4.71 -18.51
N LEU A 510 -19.92 -4.84 -17.82
CA LEU A 510 -20.25 -4.05 -16.63
C LEU A 510 -19.31 -4.39 -15.46
N GLN A 511 -18.94 -5.66 -15.28
CA GLN A 511 -17.92 -6.06 -14.29
C GLN A 511 -16.58 -5.36 -14.58
N THR A 512 -16.15 -5.34 -15.84
CA THR A 512 -14.91 -4.65 -16.24
C THR A 512 -14.97 -3.15 -15.98
N LEU A 513 -16.11 -2.51 -16.24
CA LEU A 513 -16.28 -1.06 -16.04
C LEU A 513 -16.39 -0.65 -14.57
N LEU A 514 -16.96 -1.50 -13.72
CA LEU A 514 -17.15 -1.23 -12.29
C LEU A 514 -15.93 -1.61 -11.44
N GLY A 515 -15.14 -2.59 -11.89
CA GLY A 515 -13.93 -3.04 -11.21
C GLY A 515 -14.18 -3.82 -9.92
N ASP A 516 -13.11 -4.03 -9.17
CA ASP A 516 -13.03 -4.92 -8.00
C ASP A 516 -13.96 -4.61 -6.81
N PRO A 517 -14.43 -3.36 -6.56
CA PRO A 517 -15.38 -3.14 -5.47
C PRO A 517 -16.78 -3.70 -5.76
N TYR A 518 -17.06 -4.12 -7.01
CA TYR A 518 -18.36 -4.67 -7.41
C TYR A 518 -18.23 -6.14 -7.84
N VAL A 519 -19.27 -6.92 -7.55
CA VAL A 519 -19.45 -8.25 -8.15
C VAL A 519 -20.73 -8.24 -8.95
N VAL A 520 -20.59 -8.38 -10.27
CA VAL A 520 -21.70 -8.34 -11.21
C VAL A 520 -22.11 -9.76 -11.58
N GLY A 521 -23.31 -10.15 -11.15
CA GLY A 521 -23.89 -11.44 -11.51
C GLY A 521 -24.77 -11.34 -12.75
N ASN A 522 -24.57 -12.24 -13.72
CA ASN A 522 -25.48 -12.42 -14.85
C ASN A 522 -26.58 -13.44 -14.51
N PHE A 523 -27.80 -12.96 -14.34
CA PHE A 523 -28.99 -13.78 -14.11
C PHE A 523 -29.97 -13.71 -15.28
N GLY A 524 -29.46 -13.51 -16.50
CA GLY A 524 -30.27 -13.54 -17.70
C GLY A 524 -30.81 -14.93 -18.02
N LYS A 525 -32.08 -15.02 -18.41
CA LYS A 525 -32.67 -16.26 -18.95
C LYS A 525 -33.24 -16.00 -20.34
N ASN A 526 -32.69 -16.69 -21.33
CA ASN A 526 -33.18 -16.63 -22.71
C ASN A 526 -34.70 -16.88 -22.80
N GLY A 527 -35.40 -16.01 -23.53
CA GLY A 527 -36.85 -16.06 -23.75
C GLY A 527 -37.73 -15.67 -22.57
N ALA A 528 -37.16 -15.27 -21.42
CA ALA A 528 -37.95 -15.09 -20.21
C ALA A 528 -38.94 -13.92 -20.27
N THR A 529 -40.09 -14.12 -19.64
CA THR A 529 -41.21 -13.17 -19.50
C THR A 529 -41.42 -12.80 -18.04
N VAL A 530 -41.89 -11.58 -17.78
CA VAL A 530 -42.29 -11.19 -16.42
C VAL A 530 -43.62 -11.83 -16.01
N LEU A 531 -44.48 -12.14 -16.98
CA LEU A 531 -45.79 -12.74 -16.75
C LEU A 531 -45.68 -14.15 -16.17
N LYS A 532 -46.34 -14.41 -15.03
CA LYS A 532 -46.43 -15.76 -14.41
C LYS A 532 -47.14 -16.78 -15.31
N LYS A 533 -48.05 -16.31 -16.16
CA LYS A 533 -48.81 -17.09 -17.16
C LYS A 533 -48.28 -16.89 -18.59
N GLY A 534 -47.11 -16.26 -18.75
CA GLY A 534 -46.45 -16.15 -20.05
C GLY A 534 -45.85 -17.48 -20.52
N HIS A 535 -45.39 -17.52 -21.77
CA HIS A 535 -44.81 -18.74 -22.36
C HIS A 535 -43.54 -19.24 -21.65
N ALA A 536 -42.74 -18.34 -21.06
CA ALA A 536 -41.52 -18.67 -20.33
C ALA A 536 -41.36 -17.79 -19.09
N PRO A 537 -42.13 -18.03 -18.01
CA PRO A 537 -42.14 -17.16 -16.83
C PRO A 537 -40.78 -17.16 -16.12
N TYR A 538 -40.18 -15.98 -15.93
CA TYR A 538 -38.91 -15.83 -15.22
C TYR A 538 -38.98 -16.37 -13.78
N TRP A 539 -40.16 -16.30 -13.16
CA TRP A 539 -40.49 -16.86 -11.84
C TRP A 539 -40.11 -18.33 -11.63
N ARG A 540 -40.12 -19.12 -12.71
CA ARG A 540 -39.79 -20.56 -12.66
C ARG A 540 -38.33 -20.83 -13.05
N ALA A 541 -37.61 -19.82 -13.50
CA ALA A 541 -36.23 -19.96 -13.93
C ALA A 541 -35.31 -20.18 -12.72
N PRO A 542 -34.33 -21.10 -12.81
CA PRO A 542 -33.27 -21.20 -11.80
C PRO A 542 -32.54 -19.87 -11.55
N GLN A 543 -32.44 -19.03 -12.58
CA GLN A 543 -31.84 -17.70 -12.53
C GLN A 543 -32.55 -16.76 -11.56
N TYR A 544 -33.88 -16.84 -11.44
CA TYR A 544 -34.62 -16.04 -10.46
C TYR A 544 -34.23 -16.43 -9.03
N LYS A 545 -34.21 -17.73 -8.73
CA LYS A 545 -33.77 -18.24 -7.43
C LYS A 545 -32.30 -17.91 -7.16
N ALA A 546 -31.44 -18.00 -8.18
CA ALA A 546 -30.03 -17.66 -8.08
C ALA A 546 -29.81 -16.16 -7.81
N ALA A 547 -30.58 -15.28 -8.45
CA ALA A 547 -30.51 -13.83 -8.23
C ALA A 547 -30.94 -13.44 -6.81
N LEU A 548 -31.97 -14.07 -6.26
CA LEU A 548 -32.37 -13.86 -4.86
C LEU A 548 -31.30 -14.38 -3.89
N LYS A 549 -30.77 -15.59 -4.14
CA LYS A 549 -29.70 -16.20 -3.33
C LYS A 549 -28.39 -15.39 -3.38
N PHE A 550 -28.13 -14.72 -4.49
CA PHE A 550 -26.97 -13.83 -4.64
C PHE A 550 -26.99 -12.68 -3.63
N ASN A 551 -28.16 -12.32 -3.10
CA ASN A 551 -28.38 -11.28 -2.10
C ASN A 551 -27.66 -9.97 -2.51
N PRO A 552 -28.14 -9.28 -3.56
CA PRO A 552 -27.49 -8.10 -4.13
C PRO A 552 -27.64 -6.83 -3.28
N ASP A 553 -26.80 -5.84 -3.55
CA ASP A 553 -26.92 -4.43 -3.11
C ASP A 553 -27.57 -3.56 -4.18
N VAL A 554 -27.42 -3.94 -5.45
CA VAL A 554 -28.05 -3.28 -6.60
C VAL A 554 -28.67 -4.33 -7.50
N VAL A 555 -29.90 -4.11 -7.96
CA VAL A 555 -30.57 -4.96 -8.94
C VAL A 555 -30.92 -4.14 -10.16
N VAL A 556 -30.54 -4.61 -11.33
CA VAL A 556 -30.95 -4.02 -12.62
C VAL A 556 -31.82 -5.04 -13.33
N ILE A 557 -33.12 -4.74 -13.47
CA ILE A 557 -34.09 -5.65 -14.09
C ILE A 557 -34.40 -5.19 -15.51
N LYS A 558 -34.11 -6.06 -16.48
CA LYS A 558 -34.38 -5.90 -17.91
C LYS A 558 -35.26 -7.05 -18.40
N LEU A 559 -36.55 -6.97 -18.06
CA LEU A 559 -37.60 -7.89 -18.50
C LEU A 559 -38.72 -7.10 -19.20
N GLY A 560 -39.55 -7.77 -19.98
CA GLY A 560 -40.64 -7.14 -20.74
C GLY A 560 -40.48 -7.24 -22.25
N THR A 561 -39.27 -7.47 -22.78
CA THR A 561 -39.04 -7.58 -24.22
C THR A 561 -39.78 -8.78 -24.81
N ASN A 562 -39.64 -9.96 -24.20
CA ASN A 562 -40.34 -11.18 -24.65
C ASN A 562 -41.85 -11.16 -24.34
N ASP A 563 -42.31 -10.27 -23.45
CA ASP A 563 -43.73 -10.08 -23.18
C ASP A 563 -44.45 -9.39 -24.35
N THR A 564 -43.73 -8.72 -25.25
CA THR A 564 -44.27 -8.12 -26.50
C THR A 564 -44.84 -9.14 -27.49
N ARG A 565 -44.53 -10.43 -27.34
CA ARG A 565 -45.08 -11.48 -28.23
C ARG A 565 -46.61 -11.50 -28.15
N PRO A 566 -47.34 -11.62 -29.27
CA PRO A 566 -48.81 -11.59 -29.29
C PRO A 566 -49.49 -12.57 -28.32
N GLY A 567 -48.88 -13.73 -28.07
CA GLY A 567 -49.40 -14.74 -27.15
C GLY A 567 -49.27 -14.41 -25.66
N ASN A 568 -48.50 -13.39 -25.28
CA ASN A 568 -48.26 -13.00 -23.88
C ASN A 568 -49.11 -11.79 -23.48
N ILE A 569 -48.71 -10.57 -23.88
CA ILE A 569 -49.36 -9.34 -23.42
C ILE A 569 -50.81 -9.22 -23.89
N GLY A 570 -51.13 -9.71 -25.10
CA GLY A 570 -52.50 -9.64 -25.65
C GLY A 570 -53.56 -10.34 -24.80
N LYS A 571 -53.19 -11.37 -24.01
CA LYS A 571 -54.11 -12.12 -23.13
C LYS A 571 -53.96 -11.78 -21.65
N ASN A 572 -52.81 -11.23 -21.25
CA ASN A 572 -52.44 -11.07 -19.85
C ASN A 572 -51.95 -9.65 -19.50
N LYS A 573 -52.32 -8.62 -20.29
CA LYS A 573 -51.87 -7.23 -20.10
C LYS A 573 -52.10 -6.73 -18.67
N ALA A 574 -53.28 -7.02 -18.10
CA ALA A 574 -53.64 -6.63 -16.74
C ALA A 574 -52.74 -7.26 -15.65
N GLU A 575 -52.08 -8.38 -15.94
CA GLU A 575 -51.20 -9.08 -15.00
C GLU A 575 -49.75 -8.57 -15.05
N PHE A 576 -49.38 -7.80 -16.09
CA PHE A 576 -48.01 -7.36 -16.30
C PHE A 576 -47.51 -6.50 -15.14
N VAL A 577 -48.25 -5.45 -14.79
CA VAL A 577 -47.88 -4.52 -13.72
C VAL A 577 -47.85 -5.22 -12.35
N PRO A 578 -48.91 -5.94 -11.92
CA PRO A 578 -48.88 -6.65 -10.64
C PRO A 578 -47.74 -7.67 -10.55
N ASN A 579 -47.47 -8.43 -11.62
CA ASN A 579 -46.38 -9.40 -11.63
C ASN A 579 -45.03 -8.69 -11.56
N TYR A 580 -44.78 -7.65 -12.35
CA TYR A 580 -43.49 -6.94 -12.31
C TYR A 580 -43.26 -6.24 -10.96
N VAL A 581 -44.28 -5.60 -10.40
CA VAL A 581 -44.20 -5.01 -9.04
C VAL A 581 -43.90 -6.09 -8.01
N GLU A 582 -44.55 -7.26 -8.06
CA GLU A 582 -44.26 -8.37 -7.15
C GLU A 582 -42.82 -8.88 -7.30
N LEU A 583 -42.29 -8.93 -8.53
CA LEU A 583 -40.90 -9.30 -8.80
C LEU A 583 -39.93 -8.29 -8.19
N ILE A 584 -40.19 -6.99 -8.31
CA ILE A 584 -39.37 -5.94 -7.69
C ILE A 584 -39.43 -6.06 -6.16
N ARG A 585 -40.63 -6.25 -5.62
CA ARG A 585 -40.87 -6.41 -4.18
C ARG A 585 -40.19 -7.67 -3.63
N SER A 586 -39.94 -8.71 -4.42
CA SER A 586 -39.18 -9.86 -3.95
C SER A 586 -37.70 -9.54 -3.74
N PHE A 587 -37.11 -8.66 -4.55
CA PHE A 587 -35.75 -8.16 -4.34
C PHE A 587 -35.67 -7.10 -3.24
N GLN A 588 -36.63 -6.17 -3.15
CA GLN A 588 -36.65 -5.14 -2.10
C GLN A 588 -36.79 -5.72 -0.68
N ARG A 589 -37.36 -6.94 -0.56
CA ARG A 589 -37.50 -7.67 0.71
C ARG A 589 -36.24 -8.41 1.14
N LEU A 590 -35.19 -8.43 0.33
CA LEU A 590 -33.92 -9.07 0.70
C LEU A 590 -33.24 -8.31 1.84
N ASP A 591 -32.49 -9.05 2.65
CA ASP A 591 -31.85 -8.53 3.88
C ASP A 591 -30.95 -7.32 3.62
N ARG A 592 -30.30 -7.28 2.45
CA ARG A 592 -29.40 -6.18 2.07
C ARG A 592 -30.10 -4.93 1.57
N LYS A 593 -31.43 -4.96 1.44
CA LYS A 593 -32.26 -3.83 0.98
C LYS A 593 -31.72 -3.21 -0.32
N PRO A 594 -31.60 -3.98 -1.41
CA PRO A 594 -30.96 -3.50 -2.62
C PRO A 594 -31.67 -2.29 -3.21
N THR A 595 -30.91 -1.39 -3.84
CA THR A 595 -31.52 -0.45 -4.78
C THR A 595 -31.92 -1.21 -6.04
N VAL A 596 -33.19 -1.09 -6.42
CA VAL A 596 -33.70 -1.71 -7.64
C VAL A 596 -33.88 -0.65 -8.72
N TRP A 597 -33.34 -0.94 -9.90
CA TRP A 597 -33.53 -0.21 -11.15
C TRP A 597 -34.25 -1.11 -12.14
N ILE A 598 -35.19 -0.57 -12.88
CA ILE A 598 -35.81 -1.25 -14.03
C ILE A 598 -35.41 -0.55 -15.32
N CYS A 599 -35.52 -1.24 -16.46
CA CYS A 599 -35.10 -0.67 -17.74
C CYS A 599 -36.31 -0.50 -18.67
N TYR A 600 -36.34 0.60 -19.43
CA TYR A 600 -37.01 0.56 -20.72
C TYR A 600 -36.16 -0.30 -21.65
N SER A 601 -36.73 -1.39 -22.16
CA SER A 601 -35.98 -2.35 -22.99
C SER A 601 -35.43 -1.68 -24.27
N SER A 602 -34.32 -2.23 -24.76
CA SER A 602 -33.70 -1.88 -26.03
C SER A 602 -34.72 -1.93 -27.19
N PRO A 603 -34.60 -1.07 -28.21
CA PRO A 603 -35.51 -1.09 -29.37
C PRO A 603 -35.47 -2.42 -30.12
N ILE A 604 -36.58 -2.73 -30.81
CA ILE A 604 -36.66 -3.91 -31.70
C ILE A 604 -36.59 -3.42 -33.15
N TYR A 605 -35.54 -3.83 -33.87
CA TYR A 605 -35.36 -3.50 -35.27
C TYR A 605 -35.86 -4.63 -36.18
N SER A 606 -36.40 -4.24 -37.34
CA SER A 606 -36.74 -5.18 -38.40
C SER A 606 -35.45 -5.77 -39.00
N PRO A 607 -35.36 -7.08 -39.30
CA PRO A 607 -36.46 -8.03 -39.46
C PRO A 607 -36.60 -9.05 -38.31
N HIS A 608 -37.17 -8.66 -37.16
CA HIS A 608 -37.61 -9.63 -36.16
C HIS A 608 -39.05 -10.11 -36.45
N LYS A 609 -39.23 -11.43 -36.63
CA LYS A 609 -40.48 -12.01 -37.18
C LYS A 609 -41.66 -12.11 -36.20
N GLU A 610 -41.41 -12.04 -34.88
CA GLU A 610 -42.42 -12.34 -33.86
C GLU A 610 -42.75 -11.18 -32.91
N MET A 611 -41.97 -10.10 -32.96
CA MET A 611 -42.05 -8.98 -32.01
C MET A 611 -41.81 -7.69 -32.76
N THR A 612 -42.50 -6.61 -32.36
CA THR A 612 -42.41 -5.31 -33.02
C THR A 612 -42.07 -4.22 -32.00
N ASP A 613 -41.32 -3.23 -32.44
CA ASP A 613 -41.01 -2.05 -31.64
C ASP A 613 -42.27 -1.27 -31.25
N ALA A 614 -43.32 -1.33 -32.08
CA ALA A 614 -44.59 -0.68 -31.81
C ALA A 614 -45.25 -1.22 -30.53
N VAL A 615 -45.26 -2.54 -30.32
CA VAL A 615 -45.80 -3.14 -29.09
C VAL A 615 -44.89 -2.81 -27.90
N LEU A 616 -43.58 -2.80 -28.08
CA LEU A 616 -42.65 -2.41 -27.03
C LEU A 616 -42.92 -0.95 -26.57
N LYS A 617 -43.03 -0.02 -27.51
CA LYS A 617 -43.20 1.42 -27.23
C LYS A 617 -44.61 1.78 -26.76
N ASN A 618 -45.64 1.20 -27.37
CA ASN A 618 -47.03 1.59 -27.09
C ASN A 618 -47.64 0.81 -25.94
N ASP A 619 -47.15 -0.40 -25.65
CA ASP A 619 -47.69 -1.24 -24.58
C ASP A 619 -46.71 -1.41 -23.42
N ILE A 620 -45.50 -1.92 -23.68
CA ILE A 620 -44.59 -2.32 -22.58
C ILE A 620 -43.97 -1.13 -21.85
N ILE A 621 -43.45 -0.12 -22.56
CA ILE A 621 -42.81 1.05 -21.93
C ILE A 621 -43.78 1.82 -20.99
N PRO A 622 -45.04 2.10 -21.39
CA PRO A 622 -46.02 2.69 -20.49
C PRO A 622 -46.27 1.83 -19.24
N LEU A 623 -46.37 0.50 -19.40
CA LEU A 623 -46.56 -0.40 -18.26
C LEU A 623 -45.32 -0.45 -17.36
N VAL A 624 -44.10 -0.38 -17.90
CA VAL A 624 -42.87 -0.27 -17.10
C VAL A 624 -42.80 1.06 -16.34
N THR A 625 -43.34 2.14 -16.92
CA THR A 625 -43.48 3.43 -16.25
C THR A 625 -44.44 3.31 -15.05
N GLU A 626 -45.61 2.69 -15.26
CA GLU A 626 -46.57 2.43 -14.18
C GLU A 626 -45.96 1.53 -13.07
N VAL A 627 -45.16 0.51 -13.44
CA VAL A 627 -44.42 -0.33 -12.49
C VAL A 627 -43.42 0.49 -11.67
N SER A 628 -42.69 1.40 -12.31
CA SER A 628 -41.74 2.30 -11.64
C SER A 628 -42.43 3.14 -10.57
N GLU A 629 -43.59 3.73 -10.91
CA GLU A 629 -44.40 4.53 -10.00
C GLU A 629 -44.94 3.70 -8.83
N GLN A 630 -45.57 2.55 -9.11
CA GLN A 630 -46.17 1.69 -8.07
C GLN A 630 -45.13 1.02 -7.15
N ALA A 631 -43.95 0.69 -7.67
CA ALA A 631 -42.88 0.07 -6.90
C ALA A 631 -41.91 1.06 -6.26
N GLY A 632 -42.00 2.35 -6.59
CA GLY A 632 -41.12 3.41 -6.09
C GLY A 632 -39.66 3.24 -6.52
N VAL A 633 -39.42 2.78 -7.74
CA VAL A 633 -38.08 2.52 -8.29
C VAL A 633 -37.80 3.40 -9.49
N LYS A 634 -36.53 3.64 -9.82
CA LYS A 634 -36.14 4.48 -10.95
C LYS A 634 -35.93 3.65 -12.23
N VAL A 635 -36.03 4.30 -13.38
CA VAL A 635 -35.88 3.68 -14.70
C VAL A 635 -34.57 4.07 -15.38
N ILE A 636 -33.90 3.10 -16.01
CA ILE A 636 -32.80 3.29 -16.94
C ILE A 636 -33.36 3.20 -18.37
N ASP A 637 -33.29 4.30 -19.11
CA ASP A 637 -33.85 4.38 -20.46
C ASP A 637 -32.87 3.83 -21.52
N LEU A 638 -32.81 2.51 -21.65
CA LEU A 638 -32.02 1.86 -22.70
C LEU A 638 -32.67 1.96 -24.08
N ASN A 639 -33.97 2.27 -24.15
CA ASN A 639 -34.68 2.42 -25.42
C ASN A 639 -34.16 3.66 -26.17
N THR A 640 -34.12 4.80 -25.49
CA THR A 640 -33.60 6.06 -26.06
C THR A 640 -32.12 5.96 -26.36
N VAL A 641 -31.32 5.38 -25.45
CA VAL A 641 -29.85 5.26 -25.61
C VAL A 641 -29.47 4.45 -26.86
N LEU A 642 -30.25 3.43 -27.20
CA LEU A 642 -29.98 2.53 -28.33
C LEU A 642 -30.87 2.81 -29.54
N SER A 643 -31.65 3.89 -29.53
CA SER A 643 -32.49 4.30 -30.67
C SER A 643 -31.63 4.75 -31.85
N ASN A 644 -32.10 4.46 -33.06
CA ASN A 644 -31.41 4.73 -34.33
C ASN A 644 -30.03 4.06 -34.44
N ARG A 645 -29.84 2.91 -33.78
CA ARG A 645 -28.61 2.11 -33.82
C ARG A 645 -28.86 0.66 -34.21
N SER A 646 -29.58 0.43 -35.31
CA SER A 646 -29.93 -0.91 -35.78
C SER A 646 -28.71 -1.78 -36.12
N GLU A 647 -27.59 -1.14 -36.49
CA GLU A 647 -26.31 -1.79 -36.78
C GLU A 647 -25.76 -2.59 -35.59
N LEU A 648 -26.13 -2.21 -34.36
CA LEU A 648 -25.69 -2.90 -33.14
C LEU A 648 -26.47 -4.19 -32.87
N PHE A 649 -27.49 -4.51 -33.66
CA PHE A 649 -28.43 -5.62 -33.45
C PHE A 649 -28.41 -6.55 -34.66
N PRO A 650 -27.51 -7.55 -34.71
CA PRO A 650 -27.33 -8.43 -35.87
C PRO A 650 -28.59 -9.18 -36.31
N ASP A 651 -29.51 -9.47 -35.38
CA ASP A 651 -30.80 -10.13 -35.63
C ASP A 651 -32.01 -9.21 -35.40
N GLY A 652 -31.76 -7.91 -35.23
CA GLY A 652 -32.77 -6.90 -34.94
C GLY A 652 -33.32 -6.89 -33.51
N LEU A 653 -32.86 -7.78 -32.61
CA LEU A 653 -33.38 -7.87 -31.23
C LEU A 653 -32.27 -7.91 -30.18
N HIS A 654 -31.23 -8.70 -30.42
CA HIS A 654 -30.14 -8.90 -29.49
C HIS A 654 -28.95 -8.01 -29.88
N PRO A 655 -28.46 -7.18 -28.96
CA PRO A 655 -27.28 -6.39 -29.24
C PRO A 655 -26.04 -7.30 -29.35
N GLY A 656 -25.18 -7.04 -30.33
CA GLY A 656 -23.84 -7.61 -30.39
C GLY A 656 -22.93 -7.03 -29.29
N PRO A 657 -21.63 -7.42 -29.25
CA PRO A 657 -20.68 -6.97 -28.22
C PRO A 657 -20.64 -5.45 -28.03
N GLU A 658 -20.68 -4.67 -29.12
CA GLU A 658 -20.65 -3.20 -29.06
C GLU A 658 -21.92 -2.62 -28.43
N GLY A 659 -23.10 -3.11 -28.83
CA GLY A 659 -24.37 -2.71 -28.22
C GLY A 659 -24.46 -3.10 -26.74
N ALA A 660 -23.95 -4.28 -26.39
CA ALA A 660 -23.82 -4.71 -25.00
C ALA A 660 -22.89 -3.79 -24.19
N GLY A 661 -21.82 -3.28 -24.79
CA GLY A 661 -20.94 -2.29 -24.16
C GLY A 661 -21.61 -0.94 -23.88
N ILE A 662 -22.48 -0.48 -24.77
CA ILE A 662 -23.26 0.75 -24.55
C ILE A 662 -24.24 0.56 -23.37
N ILE A 663 -24.90 -0.60 -23.29
CA ILE A 663 -25.77 -0.94 -22.15
C ILE A 663 -24.94 -0.93 -20.85
N ALA A 664 -23.78 -1.60 -20.85
CA ALA A 664 -22.91 -1.67 -19.68
C ALA A 664 -22.45 -0.28 -19.20
N LYS A 665 -22.01 0.61 -20.10
CA LYS A 665 -21.61 2.00 -19.75
C LYS A 665 -22.76 2.82 -19.17
N THR A 666 -23.95 2.67 -19.75
CA THR A 666 -25.16 3.37 -19.27
C THR A 666 -25.52 2.94 -17.86
N VAL A 667 -25.52 1.63 -17.61
CA VAL A 667 -25.79 1.05 -16.29
C VAL A 667 -24.70 1.43 -15.28
N ALA A 668 -23.42 1.37 -15.66
CA ALA A 668 -22.29 1.76 -14.80
C ALA A 668 -22.40 3.21 -14.34
N THR A 669 -22.80 4.13 -15.23
CA THR A 669 -22.99 5.55 -14.91
C THR A 669 -24.06 5.75 -13.84
N VAL A 670 -25.15 4.99 -13.92
CA VAL A 670 -26.25 5.05 -12.95
C VAL A 670 -25.82 4.50 -11.60
N ILE A 671 -25.14 3.35 -11.58
CA ILE A 671 -24.67 2.68 -10.35
C ILE A 671 -23.63 3.54 -9.62
N THR A 672 -22.63 4.04 -10.33
CA THR A 672 -21.50 4.79 -9.72
C THR A 672 -21.92 6.17 -9.18
N ARG A 673 -22.87 6.86 -9.83
CA ARG A 673 -23.42 8.13 -9.32
C ARG A 673 -24.20 7.98 -8.00
N GLN A 674 -24.69 6.78 -7.71
CA GLN A 674 -25.46 6.50 -6.52
C GLN A 674 -24.57 6.19 -5.30
N VAL A 675 -23.37 5.65 -5.50
CA VAL A 675 -22.43 5.31 -4.41
C VAL A 675 -21.63 6.52 -3.92
N LYS A 676 -21.61 7.62 -4.69
CA LYS A 676 -20.98 8.91 -4.33
C LYS A 676 -21.91 9.88 -3.56
N LYS A 677 -23.15 9.49 -3.29
CA LYS A 677 -24.13 10.23 -2.48
C LYS A 677 -24.50 9.39 -1.28
#